data_AF-A0A7Y3UI92-F1
#
_entry.id   AF-A0A7Y3UI92-F1
#
_cell.length_a   1.000
_cell.length_b   1.000
_cell.length_c   1.000
_cell.angle_alpha   90.00
_cell.angle_beta   90.00
_cell.angle_gamma   90.00
#
_symmetry.space_group_name_H-M   'P 1'
#
loop_
_entity.id
_entity.type
_entity.pdbx_description
1 polymer ?
#
loop_
_entity_poly.entity_id
_entity_poly.type
_entity_poly.pdbx_seq_one_letter_code
_entity_poly.pdbx_strand_id
1 'polypeptide(L)'
;MMKKIFTSDKKGFSLIEIMITMTIVAVLGGIATVAILKERSAFHQTACMSNLRQISQAMQIYYNENGKFPKDGYPDDGNDPLPLSTELSNYVSEKSLFICPEDDNPLTTANFASYDPYYVARKDPDDVDKLLIGCPHHREAKKATNLLGAGTTNITNVDTVLVNGQEIPPDGTSAERVISNVNDEMTFVDGSRVKITNSQAGYGTYLVQSVQLADGTLYSIIRVEDEGTIDVQVTAGSKFEVVTPSAIIGVRGTRFTVQTLNANNATIVTMITGTVDVMDRETGTEIVLSIDGTTTATIDDLDDGVDNDGDGYSGSQGDCDDANPIVHPGAGEILDNGIDDDCNIATPDSSQDIDSDGDGFTGNQGDCDDGNPNVNPGVAEILDNGLDDDCNLATPDSSSDIDNDSDGFTENQGDCDDADPAINPGAAEVFDGVDNNCDGQTDEGFTDADGDGFTLEVDDCDDTNPNVNSGMAEIADNGIDDDCNPATPDSSGGDQALIDLLNQKPALNSSDLKSALLDASPLSDAVLTVMINRNPSMDTSDVMSVFLGNNPLTDNIFIQMINKNNLMVSSDYKTVFNSNIPLSENTLDQMVNSANLMISSDYKDVLVNSSPLPPSILAQVNAGTPPLDSGDLQAVLDAQ
;
A
#
# COMPACT_ATOMS: atom_id res chain seq x y z
N MET A 1 -60.90 -56.87 -2.78
CA MET A 1 -59.72 -56.00 -3.00
C MET A 1 -58.47 -56.85 -2.85
N MET A 2 -57.73 -57.05 -3.94
CA MET A 2 -56.59 -57.96 -4.06
C MET A 2 -55.29 -57.33 -3.55
N LYS A 3 -54.55 -58.08 -2.72
CA LYS A 3 -53.22 -57.75 -2.21
C LYS A 3 -52.18 -58.19 -3.25
N LYS A 4 -51.53 -57.25 -3.95
CA LYS A 4 -50.42 -57.56 -4.87
C LYS A 4 -49.18 -57.91 -4.07
N ILE A 5 -48.68 -59.13 -4.26
CA ILE A 5 -47.38 -59.60 -3.77
C ILE A 5 -46.34 -59.20 -4.83
N PHE A 6 -45.38 -58.36 -4.46
CA PHE A 6 -44.21 -58.07 -5.28
C PHE A 6 -43.12 -59.11 -5.00
N THR A 7 -42.74 -59.90 -6.00
CA THR A 7 -41.57 -60.79 -5.97
C THR A 7 -40.34 -59.99 -6.41
N SER A 8 -39.30 -59.96 -5.57
CA SER A 8 -38.01 -59.32 -5.88
C SER A 8 -37.12 -60.31 -6.63
N ASP A 9 -36.91 -60.06 -7.93
CA ASP A 9 -35.85 -60.71 -8.72
C ASP A 9 -34.50 -60.19 -8.24
N LYS A 10 -33.76 -60.98 -7.47
CA LYS A 10 -32.35 -60.69 -7.17
C LYS A 10 -31.51 -61.09 -8.37
N LYS A 11 -31.21 -60.12 -9.24
CA LYS A 11 -30.16 -60.25 -10.27
C LYS A 11 -28.80 -60.38 -9.57
N GLY A 12 -28.19 -61.55 -9.65
CA GLY A 12 -26.79 -61.74 -9.23
C GLY A 12 -25.82 -61.17 -10.26
N PHE A 13 -24.66 -60.70 -9.81
CA PHE A 13 -23.60 -60.22 -10.68
C PHE A 13 -23.04 -61.37 -11.53
N SER A 14 -22.77 -61.10 -12.80
CA SER A 14 -22.08 -62.01 -13.69
C SER A 14 -20.60 -62.15 -13.30
N LEU A 15 -20.02 -63.31 -13.63
CA LEU A 15 -18.61 -63.58 -13.37
C LEU A 15 -17.69 -62.56 -14.08
N ILE A 16 -18.13 -62.02 -15.22
CA ILE A 16 -17.39 -60.99 -15.96
C ILE A 16 -17.45 -59.62 -15.28
N GLU A 17 -18.57 -59.25 -14.66
CA GLU A 17 -18.68 -58.01 -13.86
C GLU A 17 -17.76 -58.06 -12.64
N ILE A 18 -17.68 -59.21 -11.96
CA ILE A 18 -16.77 -59.39 -10.82
C ILE A 18 -15.30 -59.30 -11.27
N MET A 19 -14.96 -59.87 -12.43
CA MET A 19 -13.59 -59.81 -12.93
C MET A 19 -13.17 -58.38 -13.32
N ILE A 20 -14.05 -57.63 -13.99
CA ILE A 20 -13.80 -56.24 -14.38
C ILE A 20 -13.63 -55.35 -13.14
N THR A 21 -14.53 -55.50 -12.17
CA THR A 21 -14.47 -54.71 -10.93
C THR A 21 -13.21 -54.98 -10.12
N MET A 22 -12.79 -56.23 -9.94
CA MET A 22 -11.53 -56.53 -9.25
C MET A 22 -10.32 -55.97 -9.99
N THR A 23 -10.33 -55.99 -11.32
CA THR A 23 -9.24 -55.40 -12.13
C THR A 23 -9.19 -53.88 -11.96
N ILE A 24 -10.34 -53.20 -12.02
CA ILE A 24 -10.43 -51.75 -11.81
C ILE A 24 -9.97 -51.39 -10.39
N VAL A 25 -10.42 -52.12 -9.37
CA VAL A 25 -10.01 -51.88 -7.98
C VAL A 25 -8.51 -52.09 -7.79
N ALA A 26 -7.89 -53.11 -8.42
CA ALA A 26 -6.44 -53.32 -8.33
C ALA A 26 -5.64 -52.19 -8.98
N VAL A 27 -6.09 -51.69 -10.14
CA VAL A 27 -5.46 -50.54 -10.82
C VAL A 27 -5.63 -49.26 -10.00
N LEU A 28 -6.84 -48.99 -9.51
CA LEU A 28 -7.10 -47.83 -8.64
C LEU A 28 -6.29 -47.90 -7.35
N GLY A 29 -6.13 -49.08 -6.75
CA GLY A 29 -5.29 -49.30 -5.58
C GLY A 29 -3.81 -49.02 -5.84
N GLY A 30 -3.29 -49.42 -7.01
CA GLY A 30 -1.92 -49.11 -7.42
C GLY A 30 -1.67 -47.60 -7.56
N ILE A 31 -2.59 -46.88 -8.20
CA ILE A 31 -2.52 -45.41 -8.34
C ILE A 31 -2.64 -44.72 -6.97
N ALA A 32 -3.55 -45.18 -6.10
CA ALA A 32 -3.72 -44.62 -4.76
C ALA A 32 -2.48 -44.81 -3.87
N THR A 33 -1.78 -45.94 -3.99
CA THR A 33 -0.58 -46.21 -3.17
C THR A 33 0.54 -45.21 -3.47
N VAL A 34 0.78 -44.91 -4.75
CA VAL A 34 1.79 -43.92 -5.16
C VAL A 34 1.38 -42.50 -4.75
N ALA A 35 0.08 -42.17 -4.81
CA ALA A 35 -0.44 -40.89 -4.34
C ALA A 35 -0.26 -40.71 -2.82
N ILE A 36 -0.49 -41.75 -2.02
CA ILE A 36 -0.33 -41.73 -0.55
C ILE A 36 1.13 -41.53 -0.15
N LEU A 37 2.09 -42.14 -0.87
CA LEU A 37 3.52 -41.93 -0.60
C LEU A 37 3.93 -40.47 -0.82
N LYS A 38 3.37 -39.81 -1.85
CA LYS A 38 3.61 -38.39 -2.13
C LYS A 38 2.89 -37.43 -1.16
N GLU A 39 1.76 -37.84 -0.57
CA GLU A 39 1.06 -37.05 0.47
C GLU A 39 1.75 -37.12 1.84
N ARG A 40 2.46 -38.21 2.16
CA ARG A 40 3.17 -38.37 3.44
C ARG A 40 4.32 -37.38 3.63
N SER A 41 5.14 -37.14 2.59
CA SER A 41 6.24 -36.18 2.67
C SER A 41 5.76 -34.73 2.86
N ALA A 42 4.62 -34.37 2.25
CA ALA A 42 3.99 -33.06 2.46
C ALA A 42 3.41 -32.89 3.88
N PHE A 43 2.91 -33.98 4.49
CA PHE A 43 2.44 -33.98 5.87
C PHE A 43 3.60 -33.87 6.87
N HIS A 44 4.66 -34.66 6.68
CA HIS A 44 5.88 -34.60 7.50
C HIS A 44 6.55 -33.22 7.46
N GLN A 45 6.55 -32.57 6.30
CA GLN A 45 7.03 -31.21 6.18
C GLN A 45 6.25 -30.22 7.04
N THR A 46 4.92 -30.30 7.03
CA THR A 46 4.08 -29.39 7.82
C THR A 46 4.37 -29.55 9.32
N ALA A 47 4.55 -30.80 9.77
CA ALA A 47 4.95 -31.09 11.14
C ALA A 47 6.36 -30.58 11.45
N CYS A 48 7.34 -30.78 10.56
CA CYS A 48 8.69 -30.26 10.72
C CYS A 48 8.73 -28.73 10.84
N MET A 49 8.00 -28.01 9.99
CA MET A 49 7.92 -26.54 10.07
C MET A 49 7.25 -26.07 11.36
N SER A 50 6.27 -26.83 11.87
CA SER A 50 5.68 -26.57 13.19
C SER A 50 6.69 -26.80 14.32
N ASN A 51 7.52 -27.84 14.22
CA ASN A 51 8.57 -28.13 15.20
C ASN A 51 9.63 -27.01 15.23
N LEU A 52 10.18 -26.64 14.07
CA LEU A 52 11.17 -25.56 13.96
C LEU A 52 10.67 -24.22 14.52
N ARG A 53 9.40 -23.88 14.28
CA ARG A 53 8.80 -22.65 14.85
C ARG A 53 8.71 -22.71 16.37
N GLN A 54 8.32 -23.84 16.95
CA GLN A 54 8.21 -23.98 18.40
C GLN A 54 9.59 -23.98 19.07
N ILE A 55 10.57 -24.68 18.48
CA ILE A 55 11.96 -24.67 18.96
C ILE A 55 12.49 -23.25 18.93
N SER A 56 12.31 -22.54 17.83
CA SER A 56 12.81 -21.18 17.70
C SER A 56 12.16 -20.20 18.68
N GLN A 57 10.84 -20.32 18.94
CA GLN A 57 10.18 -19.53 19.99
C GLN A 57 10.77 -19.83 21.38
N ALA A 58 11.06 -21.09 21.68
CA ALA A 58 11.67 -21.47 22.94
C ALA A 58 13.10 -20.91 23.08
N MET A 59 13.87 -20.88 22.00
CA MET A 59 15.21 -20.27 21.98
C MET A 59 15.15 -18.77 22.23
N GLN A 60 14.14 -18.06 21.69
CA GLN A 60 13.98 -16.63 21.99
C GLN A 60 13.61 -16.39 23.46
N ILE A 61 12.79 -17.24 24.07
CA ILE A 61 12.49 -17.14 25.50
C ILE A 61 13.76 -17.45 26.32
N TYR A 62 14.53 -18.47 25.93
CA TYR A 62 15.81 -18.78 26.56
C TYR A 62 16.76 -17.58 26.50
N TYR A 63 16.89 -16.93 25.33
CA TYR A 63 17.71 -15.75 25.16
C TYR A 63 17.30 -14.62 26.11
N ASN A 64 16.00 -14.28 26.13
CA ASN A 64 15.47 -13.22 26.99
C ASN A 64 15.74 -13.46 28.49
N GLU A 65 15.92 -14.71 28.90
CA GLU A 65 16.22 -15.06 30.29
C GLU A 65 17.72 -15.17 30.60
N ASN A 66 18.55 -15.55 29.62
CA ASN A 66 19.96 -15.91 29.83
C ASN A 66 20.95 -14.93 29.17
N GLY A 67 20.48 -13.98 28.35
CA GLY A 67 21.31 -13.03 27.60
C GLY A 67 22.16 -13.67 26.50
N LYS A 68 21.93 -14.95 26.20
CA LYS A 68 22.62 -15.70 25.14
C LYS A 68 21.75 -16.86 24.66
N PHE A 69 21.95 -17.29 23.42
CA PHE A 69 21.30 -18.50 22.93
C PHE A 69 21.94 -19.78 23.50
N PRO A 70 21.23 -20.92 23.45
CA PRO A 70 21.83 -22.22 23.74
C PRO A 70 23.05 -22.48 22.86
N LYS A 71 24.04 -23.22 23.39
CA LYS A 71 25.24 -23.56 22.62
C LYS A 71 24.81 -24.38 21.41
N ASP A 72 25.33 -24.09 20.22
CA ASP A 72 24.89 -24.72 18.97
C ASP A 72 25.42 -26.16 18.78
N GLY A 73 25.66 -26.88 19.88
CA GLY A 73 26.07 -28.28 19.87
C GLY A 73 27.42 -28.53 19.18
N TYR A 74 28.37 -27.59 19.27
CA TYR A 74 29.72 -27.78 18.71
C TYR A 74 30.66 -28.48 19.71
N PRO A 75 31.42 -29.54 19.34
CA PRO A 75 31.26 -30.44 18.18
C PRO A 75 30.25 -31.58 18.46
N ASP A 76 29.39 -31.90 17.50
CA ASP A 76 28.39 -32.98 17.63
C ASP A 76 29.05 -34.34 17.27
N ASP A 77 29.99 -34.76 18.12
CA ASP A 77 30.23 -36.19 18.25
C ASP A 77 29.01 -36.81 18.96
N GLY A 78 28.69 -38.08 18.69
CA GLY A 78 27.46 -38.72 19.22
C GLY A 78 27.30 -38.78 20.75
N ASN A 79 28.14 -38.08 21.52
CA ASN A 79 28.06 -37.84 22.96
C ASN A 79 27.86 -36.35 23.32
N ASP A 80 27.18 -35.52 22.53
CA ASP A 80 26.80 -34.17 22.97
C ASP A 80 26.16 -34.24 24.39
N PRO A 81 26.82 -33.70 25.42
CA PRO A 81 26.35 -33.79 26.79
C PRO A 81 25.13 -32.88 27.04
N LEU A 82 24.87 -31.90 26.17
CA LEU A 82 23.83 -30.89 26.30
C LEU A 82 23.15 -30.59 24.95
N PRO A 83 22.46 -31.57 24.35
CA PRO A 83 21.72 -31.32 23.11
C PRO A 83 20.64 -30.25 23.36
N LEU A 84 20.18 -29.60 22.30
CA LEU A 84 19.22 -28.50 22.37
C LEU A 84 17.94 -28.90 23.11
N SER A 85 17.54 -30.17 22.97
CA SER A 85 16.40 -30.77 23.69
C SER A 85 16.56 -30.83 25.21
N THR A 86 17.79 -30.77 25.72
CA THR A 86 18.14 -30.73 27.14
C THR A 86 18.21 -29.29 27.62
N GLU A 87 18.89 -28.40 26.89
CA GLU A 87 18.99 -26.97 27.23
C GLU A 87 17.62 -26.29 27.24
N LEU A 88 16.75 -26.62 26.28
CA LEU A 88 15.41 -26.03 26.17
C LEU A 88 14.33 -26.80 26.95
N SER A 89 14.71 -27.74 27.82
CA SER A 89 13.75 -28.62 28.51
C SER A 89 12.75 -27.90 29.43
N ASN A 90 13.08 -26.69 29.90
CA ASN A 90 12.17 -25.85 30.68
C ASN A 90 11.19 -25.05 29.82
N TYR A 91 11.48 -24.88 28.53
CA TYR A 91 10.71 -24.05 27.59
C TYR A 91 9.88 -24.90 26.62
N VAL A 92 10.29 -26.15 26.37
CA VAL A 92 9.61 -27.11 25.49
C VAL A 92 9.27 -28.38 26.27
N SER A 93 7.98 -28.68 26.43
CA SER A 93 7.52 -29.82 27.22
C SER A 93 7.69 -31.17 26.53
N GLU A 94 7.67 -31.21 25.20
CA GLU A 94 7.69 -32.47 24.42
C GLU A 94 9.02 -32.63 23.67
N LYS A 95 9.88 -33.55 24.13
CA LYS A 95 11.19 -33.81 23.50
C LYS A 95 11.09 -34.30 22.05
N SER A 96 9.98 -34.94 21.68
CA SER A 96 9.75 -35.39 20.30
C SER A 96 9.66 -34.23 19.30
N LEU A 97 9.50 -32.98 19.76
CA LEU A 97 9.56 -31.80 18.90
C LEU A 97 10.95 -31.62 18.27
N PHE A 98 12.02 -32.08 18.92
CA PHE A 98 13.39 -31.99 18.42
C PHE A 98 13.76 -33.09 17.43
N ILE A 99 12.79 -33.92 17.04
CA ILE A 99 12.96 -34.94 16.01
C ILE A 99 12.29 -34.47 14.72
N CYS A 100 13.01 -34.60 13.61
CA CYS A 100 12.46 -34.40 12.28
C CYS A 100 11.60 -35.62 11.90
N PRO A 101 10.35 -35.44 11.43
CA PRO A 101 9.49 -36.57 11.06
C PRO A 101 10.00 -37.44 9.91
N GLU A 102 10.94 -36.94 9.10
CA GLU A 102 11.64 -37.68 8.04
C GLU A 102 13.03 -38.17 8.46
N ASP A 103 13.49 -37.88 9.68
CA ASP A 103 14.78 -38.36 10.15
C ASP A 103 14.68 -39.82 10.61
N ASP A 104 15.45 -40.69 9.94
CA ASP A 104 15.54 -42.11 10.21
C ASP A 104 16.90 -42.51 10.83
N ASN A 105 17.79 -41.55 11.09
CA ASN A 105 19.09 -41.81 11.69
C ASN A 105 18.94 -42.18 13.18
N PRO A 106 19.37 -43.39 13.61
CA PRO A 106 19.23 -43.84 14.99
C PRO A 106 19.98 -42.99 16.02
N LEU A 107 21.06 -42.32 15.62
CA LEU A 107 21.87 -41.51 16.53
C LEU A 107 21.13 -40.22 16.93
N THR A 108 20.68 -39.46 15.94
CA THR A 108 19.96 -38.19 16.13
C THR A 108 18.58 -38.42 16.74
N THR A 109 17.87 -39.49 16.34
CA THR A 109 16.54 -39.82 16.86
C THR A 109 16.57 -40.32 18.32
N ALA A 110 17.61 -41.04 18.75
CA ALA A 110 17.75 -41.47 20.14
C ALA A 110 18.13 -40.33 21.08
N ASN A 111 18.91 -39.36 20.58
CA ASN A 111 19.39 -38.21 21.35
C ASN A 111 18.47 -36.98 21.25
N PHE A 112 17.39 -37.05 20.46
CA PHE A 112 16.49 -35.91 20.20
C PHE A 112 17.23 -34.69 19.62
N ALA A 113 18.10 -34.94 18.64
CA ALA A 113 19.04 -33.96 18.10
C ALA A 113 18.95 -33.86 16.56
N SER A 114 17.76 -34.03 15.97
CA SER A 114 17.62 -33.98 14.50
C SER A 114 17.87 -32.59 13.91
N TYR A 115 17.77 -31.52 14.73
CA TYR A 115 17.94 -30.14 14.28
C TYR A 115 19.22 -29.49 14.79
N ASP A 116 19.85 -30.04 15.83
CA ASP A 116 21.02 -29.48 16.52
C ASP A 116 22.19 -29.18 15.54
N PRO A 117 22.55 -30.07 14.59
CA PRO A 117 23.60 -29.80 13.60
C PRO A 117 23.28 -28.67 12.60
N TYR A 118 22.04 -28.20 12.56
CA TYR A 118 21.52 -27.26 11.56
C TYR A 118 21.07 -25.92 12.16
N TYR A 119 21.41 -25.71 13.43
CA TYR A 119 21.23 -24.47 14.15
C TYR A 119 22.56 -23.69 14.14
N VAL A 120 22.48 -22.40 13.84
CA VAL A 120 23.60 -21.45 13.93
C VAL A 120 23.15 -20.27 14.78
N ALA A 121 23.81 -20.09 15.92
CA ALA A 121 23.68 -18.90 16.77
C ALA A 121 24.43 -17.73 16.14
N ARG A 122 23.87 -16.52 16.21
CA ARG A 122 24.54 -15.29 15.75
C ARG A 122 24.34 -14.21 16.78
N LYS A 123 25.43 -13.51 17.08
CA LYS A 123 25.43 -12.30 17.90
C LYS A 123 25.54 -11.11 16.96
N ASP A 124 24.60 -10.17 17.05
CA ASP A 124 24.57 -8.98 16.20
C ASP A 124 25.20 -7.79 16.97
N PRO A 125 26.11 -6.99 16.36
CA PRO A 125 26.59 -5.77 16.98
C PRO A 125 25.49 -4.74 17.27
N ASP A 126 24.36 -4.77 16.55
CA ASP A 126 23.24 -3.81 16.70
C ASP A 126 22.04 -4.40 17.50
N ASP A 127 22.30 -5.31 18.44
CA ASP A 127 21.37 -5.82 19.47
C ASP A 127 20.14 -6.62 18.97
N VAL A 128 20.17 -7.13 17.72
CA VAL A 128 19.16 -8.10 17.23
C VAL A 128 19.80 -9.44 16.89
N ASP A 129 19.95 -10.24 17.92
CA ASP A 129 20.37 -11.64 17.86
C ASP A 129 19.56 -12.44 16.81
N LYS A 130 20.25 -12.91 15.76
CA LYS A 130 19.66 -13.54 14.56
C LYS A 130 19.79 -15.05 14.63
N LEU A 131 18.66 -15.73 14.73
CA LEU A 131 18.62 -17.19 14.76
C LEU A 131 18.39 -17.78 13.37
N LEU A 132 19.26 -18.70 12.95
CA LEU A 132 19.02 -19.57 11.80
C LEU A 132 18.93 -21.03 12.25
N ILE A 133 17.76 -21.64 12.03
CA ILE A 133 17.57 -23.08 12.21
C ILE A 133 16.91 -23.67 10.97
N GLY A 134 17.62 -24.60 10.33
CA GLY A 134 17.17 -25.30 9.13
C GLY A 134 16.69 -26.71 9.41
N CYS A 135 15.88 -27.27 8.52
CA CYS A 135 15.71 -28.72 8.45
C CYS A 135 15.95 -29.18 7.02
N PRO A 136 17.00 -29.95 6.79
CA PRO A 136 17.37 -30.20 5.42
C PRO A 136 16.80 -31.51 4.87
N HIS A 137 15.97 -32.22 5.64
CA HIS A 137 15.28 -33.45 5.20
C HIS A 137 14.09 -33.19 4.26
N HIS A 138 13.57 -31.95 4.18
CA HIS A 138 12.33 -31.63 3.48
C HIS A 138 12.52 -30.82 2.18
N ARG A 139 13.58 -31.11 1.39
CA ARG A 139 13.99 -30.27 0.24
C ARG A 139 13.03 -30.21 -0.94
N GLU A 140 12.17 -31.22 -1.16
CA GLU A 140 11.26 -31.25 -2.33
C GLU A 140 10.06 -30.29 -2.24
N ALA A 141 9.88 -29.61 -1.12
CA ALA A 141 8.71 -28.79 -0.91
C ALA A 141 9.09 -27.39 -0.46
N LYS A 142 9.06 -26.44 -1.40
CA LYS A 142 8.94 -24.96 -1.39
C LYS A 142 9.10 -24.09 -0.10
N LYS A 143 9.28 -24.58 1.13
CA LYS A 143 9.20 -23.83 2.41
C LYS A 143 9.82 -24.59 3.63
N ALA A 144 11.08 -25.03 3.62
CA ALA A 144 11.66 -25.88 4.69
C ALA A 144 12.71 -25.20 5.60
N THR A 145 12.61 -23.90 5.80
CA THR A 145 13.61 -23.09 6.53
C THR A 145 12.93 -21.92 7.23
N ASN A 146 13.38 -21.56 8.43
CA ASN A 146 12.87 -20.42 9.18
C ASN A 146 14.04 -19.55 9.65
N LEU A 147 14.04 -18.28 9.26
CA LEU A 147 14.99 -17.27 9.73
C LEU A 147 14.22 -16.34 10.66
N LEU A 148 14.66 -16.19 11.91
CA LEU A 148 14.02 -15.28 12.86
C LEU A 148 15.01 -14.16 13.21
N GLY A 149 14.58 -12.92 12.91
CA GLY A 149 15.34 -11.69 13.16
C GLY A 149 14.96 -10.50 12.28
N ALA A 150 14.42 -10.69 11.05
CA ALA A 150 14.11 -9.58 10.14
C ALA A 150 12.93 -9.82 9.19
N GLY A 151 11.86 -10.46 9.70
CA GLY A 151 10.69 -10.82 8.88
C GLY A 151 10.83 -12.17 8.17
N THR A 152 9.71 -12.62 7.60
CA THR A 152 9.63 -13.89 6.89
C THR A 152 10.50 -13.84 5.64
N THR A 153 11.71 -14.41 5.68
CA THR A 153 12.44 -14.68 4.45
C THR A 153 11.64 -15.72 3.66
N ASN A 154 11.01 -15.25 2.58
CA ASN A 154 10.27 -16.10 1.66
C ASN A 154 11.27 -16.96 0.88
N ILE A 155 11.67 -18.07 1.47
CA ILE A 155 12.53 -19.06 0.83
C ILE A 155 11.69 -19.78 -0.23
N THR A 156 12.17 -19.74 -1.46
CA THR A 156 11.39 -20.17 -2.63
C THR A 156 11.67 -21.61 -3.00
N ASN A 157 12.94 -22.03 -2.98
CA ASN A 157 13.40 -23.39 -3.27
C ASN A 157 14.70 -23.72 -2.51
N VAL A 158 14.96 -25.02 -2.30
CA VAL A 158 16.27 -25.55 -1.89
C VAL A 158 17.00 -25.98 -3.16
N ASP A 159 18.25 -25.55 -3.33
CA ASP A 159 19.03 -25.82 -4.55
C ASP A 159 19.90 -27.09 -4.43
N THR A 160 20.18 -27.70 -5.58
CA THR A 160 21.04 -28.89 -5.68
C THR A 160 22.50 -28.51 -5.41
N VAL A 161 23.14 -29.22 -4.48
CA VAL A 161 24.59 -29.13 -4.23
C VAL A 161 25.22 -30.47 -4.59
N LEU A 162 26.33 -30.43 -5.32
CA LEU A 162 27.06 -31.62 -5.73
C LEU A 162 28.37 -31.74 -4.94
N VAL A 163 28.66 -32.93 -4.43
CA VAL A 163 29.97 -33.30 -3.87
C VAL A 163 30.67 -34.22 -4.85
N ASN A 164 31.84 -33.80 -5.35
CA ASN A 164 32.60 -34.56 -6.35
C ASN A 164 31.76 -34.98 -7.57
N GLY A 165 30.79 -34.15 -7.96
CA GLY A 165 29.88 -34.41 -9.08
C GLY A 165 28.75 -35.41 -8.77
N GLN A 166 28.51 -35.77 -7.51
CA GLN A 166 27.35 -36.52 -7.06
C GLN A 166 26.41 -35.60 -6.27
N GLU A 167 25.11 -35.67 -6.54
CA GLU A 167 24.11 -34.89 -5.82
C GLU A 167 23.97 -35.38 -4.38
N ILE A 168 23.97 -34.45 -3.43
CA ILE A 168 23.64 -34.74 -2.03
C ILE A 168 22.13 -35.01 -1.94
N PRO A 169 21.69 -36.21 -1.56
CA PRO A 169 20.27 -36.54 -1.51
C PRO A 169 19.47 -35.66 -0.51
N PRO A 170 18.21 -35.31 -0.80
CA PRO A 170 17.33 -34.59 0.12
C PRO A 170 17.07 -35.29 1.46
N ASP A 171 16.92 -36.60 1.41
CA ASP A 171 16.69 -37.50 2.55
C ASP A 171 17.93 -37.69 3.42
N GLY A 172 19.11 -37.47 2.81
CA GLY A 172 20.44 -37.36 3.40
C GLY A 172 20.56 -37.76 4.86
N THR A 173 20.72 -39.06 5.09
CA THR A 173 21.33 -39.54 6.34
C THR A 173 22.62 -38.74 6.59
N SER A 174 22.89 -38.41 7.84
CA SER A 174 24.03 -37.58 8.29
C SER A 174 25.38 -37.95 7.65
N ALA A 175 25.57 -39.21 7.25
CA ALA A 175 26.78 -39.71 6.61
C ALA A 175 27.03 -39.20 5.17
N GLU A 176 26.01 -38.75 4.42
CA GLU A 176 26.14 -38.39 2.98
C GLU A 176 26.35 -36.88 2.73
N ARG A 177 26.32 -36.08 3.80
CA ARG A 177 26.47 -34.61 3.77
C ARG A 177 27.83 -34.13 4.25
N VAL A 178 28.63 -35.05 4.77
CA VAL A 178 29.98 -34.79 5.26
C VAL A 178 30.93 -34.83 4.10
N ILE A 179 31.65 -33.74 3.92
CA ILE A 179 32.80 -33.67 3.06
C ILE A 179 33.98 -33.80 3.99
N SER A 180 34.67 -34.93 3.90
CA SER A 180 35.65 -35.33 4.90
C SER A 180 36.98 -35.78 4.32
N ASN A 181 37.05 -35.98 3.00
CA ASN A 181 38.28 -36.42 2.34
C ASN A 181 39.02 -35.23 1.71
N VAL A 182 40.34 -35.36 1.74
CA VAL A 182 41.27 -34.44 1.09
C VAL A 182 40.94 -34.31 -0.40
N ASN A 183 40.78 -33.07 -0.88
CA ASN A 183 40.37 -32.69 -2.24
C ASN A 183 38.90 -32.90 -2.59
N ASP A 184 38.03 -33.32 -1.68
CA ASP A 184 36.61 -33.30 -1.95
C ASP A 184 36.14 -31.85 -2.20
N GLU A 185 35.20 -31.68 -3.14
CA GLU A 185 34.73 -30.38 -3.61
C GLU A 185 33.20 -30.31 -3.68
N MET A 186 32.60 -29.32 -3.00
CA MET A 186 31.23 -28.88 -3.25
C MET A 186 31.17 -27.97 -4.46
N THR A 187 30.15 -28.18 -5.28
CA THR A 187 29.76 -27.25 -6.34
C THR A 187 28.28 -26.90 -6.21
N PHE A 188 28.01 -25.61 -6.25
CA PHE A 188 26.68 -25.01 -6.10
C PHE A 188 26.12 -24.58 -7.47
N VAL A 189 24.81 -24.37 -7.55
CA VAL A 189 24.11 -24.06 -8.81
C VAL A 189 24.59 -22.75 -9.45
N ASP A 190 24.99 -21.77 -8.63
CA ASP A 190 25.54 -20.48 -9.04
C ASP A 190 27.02 -20.55 -9.48
N GLY A 191 27.63 -21.73 -9.44
CA GLY A 191 29.05 -21.94 -9.74
C GLY A 191 30.00 -21.68 -8.58
N SER A 192 29.50 -21.33 -7.39
CA SER A 192 30.31 -21.28 -6.17
C SER A 192 30.89 -22.67 -5.87
N ARG A 193 32.06 -22.69 -5.22
CA ARG A 193 32.74 -23.93 -4.83
C ARG A 193 33.38 -23.85 -3.45
N VAL A 194 33.41 -24.99 -2.78
CA VAL A 194 34.11 -25.19 -1.50
C VAL A 194 34.96 -26.44 -1.64
N LYS A 195 36.27 -26.32 -1.43
CA LYS A 195 37.19 -27.44 -1.58
C LYS A 195 38.02 -27.65 -0.34
N ILE A 196 38.08 -28.89 0.14
CA ILE A 196 39.01 -29.26 1.22
C ILE A 196 40.43 -29.32 0.66
N THR A 197 41.31 -28.48 1.20
CA THR A 197 42.73 -28.39 0.79
C THR A 197 43.69 -28.99 1.80
N ASN A 198 43.19 -29.37 2.99
CA ASN A 198 43.96 -30.02 4.04
C ASN A 198 44.57 -31.36 3.59
N SER A 199 45.62 -31.81 4.29
CA SER A 199 46.29 -33.12 4.12
C SER A 199 45.90 -34.18 5.16
N GLN A 200 45.14 -33.82 6.20
CA GLN A 200 44.62 -34.74 7.22
C GLN A 200 43.25 -35.30 6.82
N ALA A 201 42.99 -36.57 7.12
CA ALA A 201 41.71 -37.24 6.83
C ALA A 201 40.73 -37.08 8.00
N GLY A 202 39.43 -36.98 7.71
CA GLY A 202 38.39 -36.82 8.73
C GLY A 202 38.06 -35.37 9.05
N TYR A 203 38.15 -34.48 8.06
CA TYR A 203 37.84 -33.06 8.22
C TYR A 203 36.34 -32.81 8.02
N GLY A 204 35.51 -32.81 9.06
CA GLY A 204 34.06 -32.64 8.96
C GLY A 204 33.64 -31.28 8.43
N THR A 205 33.37 -31.17 7.12
CA THR A 205 32.66 -30.03 6.53
C THR A 205 31.25 -30.43 6.12
N TYR A 206 30.25 -29.68 6.57
CA TYR A 206 28.84 -30.02 6.43
C TYR A 206 28.09 -28.91 5.69
N LEU A 207 27.20 -29.30 4.77
CA LEU A 207 26.24 -28.37 4.21
C LEU A 207 25.06 -28.22 5.18
N VAL A 208 24.96 -27.07 5.84
CA VAL A 208 23.82 -26.73 6.71
C VAL A 208 22.59 -26.52 5.83
N GLN A 209 22.68 -25.61 4.87
CA GLN A 209 21.57 -25.26 3.98
C GLN A 209 22.05 -24.57 2.70
N SER A 210 21.31 -24.74 1.60
CA SER A 210 21.46 -23.94 0.38
C SER A 210 20.07 -23.64 -0.21
N VAL A 211 19.68 -22.38 -0.31
CA VAL A 211 18.32 -21.94 -0.67
C VAL A 211 18.30 -20.73 -1.58
N GLN A 212 17.26 -20.61 -2.40
CA GLN A 212 16.94 -19.38 -3.12
C GLN A 212 16.01 -18.50 -2.28
N LEU A 213 16.41 -17.24 -2.14
CA LEU A 213 15.59 -16.18 -1.57
C LEU A 213 14.51 -15.72 -2.57
N ALA A 214 13.59 -14.86 -2.12
CA ALA A 214 12.47 -14.38 -2.94
C ALA A 214 12.90 -13.56 -4.17
N ASP A 215 14.06 -12.89 -4.07
CA ASP A 215 14.70 -12.12 -5.13
C ASP A 215 15.52 -13.00 -6.10
N GLY A 216 15.59 -14.31 -5.86
CA GLY A 216 16.39 -15.26 -6.65
C GLY A 216 17.85 -15.36 -6.21
N THR A 217 18.27 -14.64 -5.18
CA THR A 217 19.62 -14.74 -4.62
C THR A 217 19.84 -16.12 -3.99
N LEU A 218 20.94 -16.80 -4.35
CA LEU A 218 21.36 -18.03 -3.66
C LEU A 218 21.95 -17.67 -2.30
N TYR A 219 21.47 -18.32 -1.24
CA TYR A 219 22.01 -18.23 0.11
C TYR A 219 22.42 -19.63 0.60
N SER A 220 23.72 -19.80 0.86
CA SER A 220 24.27 -21.09 1.30
C SER A 220 25.10 -20.93 2.57
N ILE A 221 25.03 -21.94 3.43
CA ILE A 221 25.72 -21.99 4.72
C ILE A 221 26.40 -23.35 4.83
N ILE A 222 27.69 -23.33 5.11
CA ILE A 222 28.47 -24.52 5.43
C ILE A 222 29.01 -24.41 6.85
N ARG A 223 29.16 -25.55 7.52
CA ARG A 223 29.79 -25.68 8.83
C ARG A 223 31.10 -26.45 8.71
N VAL A 224 32.09 -26.07 9.49
CA VAL A 224 33.42 -26.71 9.56
C VAL A 224 33.70 -27.09 11.01
N GLU A 225 33.84 -28.39 11.28
CA GLU A 225 33.88 -28.96 12.63
C GLU A 225 35.23 -29.50 13.10
N ASP A 226 36.17 -29.74 12.19
CA ASP A 226 37.46 -30.36 12.54
C ASP A 226 38.64 -29.48 12.13
N GLU A 227 39.85 -29.79 12.58
CA GLU A 227 41.08 -29.09 12.20
C GLU A 227 41.46 -29.29 10.73
N GLY A 228 41.71 -28.19 10.02
CA GLY A 228 42.07 -28.24 8.61
C GLY A 228 41.79 -26.97 7.84
N THR A 229 41.69 -27.08 6.51
CA THR A 229 41.67 -25.91 5.62
C THR A 229 40.77 -26.15 4.42
N ILE A 230 39.94 -25.15 4.11
CA ILE A 230 39.12 -25.08 2.89
C ILE A 230 39.48 -23.86 2.03
N ASP A 231 39.39 -24.03 0.71
CA ASP A 231 39.35 -22.95 -0.27
C ASP A 231 37.90 -22.72 -0.69
N VAL A 232 37.43 -21.50 -0.50
CA VAL A 232 36.06 -21.10 -0.83
C VAL A 232 36.11 -20.07 -1.95
N GLN A 233 35.37 -20.32 -3.02
CA GLN A 233 35.11 -19.33 -4.06
C GLN A 233 33.60 -19.15 -4.21
N VAL A 234 33.15 -17.91 -4.05
CA VAL A 234 31.74 -17.53 -4.14
C VAL A 234 31.52 -16.68 -5.38
N THR A 235 30.49 -17.01 -6.17
CA THR A 235 30.08 -16.23 -7.34
C THR A 235 29.47 -14.89 -6.90
N ALA A 236 29.73 -13.83 -7.68
CA ALA A 236 29.17 -12.51 -7.40
C ALA A 236 27.63 -12.53 -7.47
N GLY A 237 26.98 -11.91 -6.47
CA GLY A 237 25.52 -11.86 -6.36
C GLY A 237 24.93 -12.88 -5.38
N SER A 238 25.67 -13.94 -5.03
CA SER A 238 25.23 -14.91 -4.03
C SER A 238 25.61 -14.48 -2.60
N LYS A 239 24.79 -14.86 -1.62
CA LYS A 239 25.17 -14.84 -0.20
C LYS A 239 25.74 -16.20 0.19
N PHE A 240 26.85 -16.20 0.91
CA PHE A 240 27.49 -17.42 1.37
C PHE A 240 28.08 -17.20 2.75
N GLU A 241 27.96 -18.21 3.61
CA GLU A 241 28.52 -18.19 4.96
C GLU A 241 29.29 -19.49 5.26
N VAL A 242 30.43 -19.32 5.93
CA VAL A 242 31.17 -20.42 6.56
C VAL A 242 31.09 -20.25 8.06
N VAL A 243 30.60 -21.28 8.75
CA VAL A 243 30.49 -21.31 10.20
C VAL A 243 31.56 -22.24 10.74
N THR A 244 32.37 -21.72 11.65
CA THR A 244 33.45 -22.41 12.36
C THR A 244 33.16 -22.35 13.87
N PRO A 245 33.92 -23.03 14.73
CA PRO A 245 33.69 -22.93 16.18
C PRO A 245 33.76 -21.49 16.67
N SER A 246 34.79 -20.74 16.28
CA SER A 246 35.04 -19.39 16.77
C SER A 246 34.49 -18.26 15.89
N ALA A 247 34.23 -18.50 14.60
CA ALA A 247 33.86 -17.42 13.67
C ALA A 247 32.73 -17.76 12.67
N ILE A 248 31.99 -16.73 12.24
CA ILE A 248 31.08 -16.75 11.08
C ILE A 248 31.68 -15.86 10.00
N ILE A 249 31.94 -16.44 8.83
CA ILE A 249 32.53 -15.74 7.69
C ILE A 249 31.44 -15.49 6.64
N GLY A 250 30.98 -14.25 6.52
CA GLY A 250 29.98 -13.79 5.56
C GLY A 250 30.61 -13.19 4.30
N VAL A 251 30.13 -13.59 3.13
CA VAL A 251 30.70 -13.10 1.87
C VAL A 251 29.73 -12.93 0.71
N ARG A 252 30.14 -12.09 -0.25
CA ARG A 252 29.53 -11.95 -1.58
C ARG A 252 30.61 -11.83 -2.66
N GLY A 253 30.67 -12.79 -3.59
CA GLY A 253 31.52 -12.66 -4.78
C GLY A 253 33.03 -12.68 -4.53
N THR A 254 33.50 -13.49 -3.59
CA THR A 254 34.90 -13.47 -3.11
C THR A 254 35.59 -14.81 -3.19
N ARG A 255 36.91 -14.80 -2.97
CA ARG A 255 37.71 -16.01 -2.77
C ARG A 255 38.59 -15.84 -1.54
N PHE A 256 38.59 -16.85 -0.69
CA PHE A 256 39.30 -16.86 0.58
C PHE A 256 39.57 -18.30 1.02
N THR A 257 40.44 -18.46 2.01
CA THR A 257 40.66 -19.74 2.70
C THR A 257 40.27 -19.61 4.16
N VAL A 258 39.71 -20.68 4.71
CA VAL A 258 39.41 -20.80 6.13
C VAL A 258 40.22 -21.97 6.66
N GLN A 259 40.98 -21.73 7.73
CA GLN A 259 41.72 -22.75 8.45
C GLN A 259 41.21 -22.81 9.89
N THR A 260 40.79 -23.98 10.34
CA THR A 260 40.37 -24.27 11.71
C THR A 260 41.47 -25.03 12.45
N LEU A 261 41.72 -24.72 13.71
CA LEU A 261 42.77 -25.30 14.55
C LEU A 261 42.17 -25.89 15.83
N ASN A 262 42.38 -27.17 16.10
CA ASN A 262 41.79 -27.85 17.28
C ASN A 262 42.47 -27.52 18.61
N ALA A 263 43.69 -26.98 18.60
CA ALA A 263 44.40 -26.70 19.86
C ALA A 263 43.68 -25.65 20.70
N ASN A 264 43.05 -24.67 20.02
CA ASN A 264 42.37 -23.55 20.65
C ASN A 264 40.96 -23.31 20.06
N ASN A 265 40.49 -24.18 19.16
CA ASN A 265 39.33 -23.92 18.29
C ASN A 265 39.43 -22.62 17.45
N ALA A 266 40.64 -22.07 17.28
CA ALA A 266 40.90 -20.90 16.46
C ALA A 266 40.54 -21.08 14.97
N THR A 267 40.09 -19.99 14.37
CA THR A 267 39.77 -19.86 12.95
C THR A 267 40.61 -18.78 12.31
N ILE A 268 41.41 -19.16 11.33
CA ILE A 268 42.22 -18.27 10.52
C ILE A 268 41.55 -18.09 9.16
N VAL A 269 41.23 -16.86 8.81
CA VAL A 269 40.64 -16.50 7.52
C VAL A 269 41.66 -15.73 6.72
N THR A 270 42.03 -16.21 5.53
CA THR A 270 42.95 -15.51 4.62
C THR A 270 42.22 -15.12 3.35
N MET A 271 42.17 -13.82 3.09
CA MET A 271 41.50 -13.26 1.91
C MET A 271 42.43 -13.40 0.68
N ILE A 272 41.87 -13.85 -0.45
CA ILE A 272 42.59 -13.98 -1.73
C ILE A 272 42.11 -12.90 -2.72
N THR A 273 40.79 -12.73 -2.87
CA THR A 273 40.18 -11.65 -3.67
C THR A 273 38.83 -11.23 -3.12
N GLY A 274 38.53 -9.93 -3.20
CA GLY A 274 37.25 -9.35 -2.78
C GLY A 274 37.28 -8.86 -1.34
N THR A 275 36.10 -8.79 -0.71
CA THR A 275 35.91 -8.39 0.68
C THR A 275 35.17 -9.48 1.47
N VAL A 276 35.64 -9.78 2.67
CA VAL A 276 35.07 -10.83 3.54
C VAL A 276 34.79 -10.23 4.90
N ASP A 277 33.60 -10.48 5.43
CA ASP A 277 33.22 -10.07 6.78
C ASP A 277 33.37 -11.27 7.72
N VAL A 278 34.17 -11.12 8.78
CA VAL A 278 34.47 -12.19 9.75
C VAL A 278 33.92 -11.74 11.10
N MET A 279 32.86 -12.40 11.55
CA MET A 279 32.23 -12.16 12.84
C MET A 279 32.73 -13.18 13.86
N ASP A 280 33.23 -12.70 14.99
CA ASP A 280 33.50 -13.51 16.17
C ASP A 280 32.17 -14.00 16.77
N ARG A 281 32.08 -15.30 17.06
CA ARG A 281 30.83 -15.92 17.52
C ARG A 281 30.51 -15.65 18.98
N GLU A 282 31.51 -15.38 19.80
CA GLU A 282 31.34 -15.17 21.24
C GLU A 282 31.18 -13.68 21.54
N THR A 283 32.01 -12.83 20.93
CA THR A 283 31.96 -11.38 21.16
C THR A 283 30.93 -10.68 20.26
N GLY A 284 30.71 -11.19 19.05
CA GLY A 284 29.89 -10.53 18.01
C GLY A 284 30.67 -9.51 17.17
N THR A 285 31.93 -9.27 17.51
CA THR A 285 32.80 -8.30 16.85
C THR A 285 33.05 -8.68 15.40
N GLU A 286 32.94 -7.70 14.49
CA GLU A 286 33.09 -7.91 13.05
C GLU A 286 34.43 -7.34 12.54
N ILE A 287 35.18 -8.17 11.82
CA ILE A 287 36.44 -7.82 11.16
C ILE A 287 36.25 -7.92 9.65
N VAL A 288 36.41 -6.79 8.95
CA VAL A 288 36.36 -6.74 7.49
C VAL A 288 37.74 -6.98 6.88
N LEU A 289 37.87 -8.04 6.09
CA LEU A 289 39.07 -8.37 5.33
C LEU A 289 38.96 -7.87 3.88
N SER A 290 40.02 -7.20 3.39
CA SER A 290 40.07 -6.60 2.05
C SER A 290 41.48 -6.66 1.46
N ILE A 291 41.60 -6.70 0.13
CA ILE A 291 42.89 -6.64 -0.58
C ILE A 291 43.70 -5.37 -0.28
N ASP A 292 43.02 -4.28 0.10
CA ASP A 292 43.62 -2.98 0.39
C ASP A 292 43.72 -2.70 1.92
N GLY A 293 43.38 -3.70 2.76
CA GLY A 293 43.33 -3.59 4.21
C GLY A 293 43.84 -4.86 4.91
N THR A 294 43.17 -5.28 5.97
CA THR A 294 43.50 -6.53 6.68
C THR A 294 43.27 -7.72 5.73
N THR A 295 44.30 -8.54 5.54
CA THR A 295 44.25 -9.69 4.61
C THR A 295 44.16 -11.04 5.31
N THR A 296 44.32 -11.05 6.63
CA THR A 296 44.20 -12.25 7.47
C THR A 296 43.59 -11.86 8.82
N ALA A 297 42.60 -12.62 9.27
CA ALA A 297 42.07 -12.56 10.64
C ALA A 297 42.29 -13.92 11.32
N THR A 298 42.56 -13.89 12.61
CA THR A 298 42.58 -15.06 13.50
C THR A 298 41.58 -14.79 14.60
N ILE A 299 40.59 -15.68 14.78
CA ILE A 299 39.56 -15.59 15.82
C ILE A 299 39.67 -16.83 16.68
N ASP A 300 39.86 -16.68 17.98
CA ASP A 300 39.96 -17.81 18.92
C ASP A 300 38.63 -18.14 19.59
N ASP A 301 38.44 -19.38 20.04
CA ASP A 301 37.29 -19.73 20.90
C ASP A 301 37.67 -19.47 22.36
N LEU A 302 37.08 -18.43 22.95
CA LEU A 302 37.41 -18.01 24.31
C LEU A 302 37.14 -19.12 25.35
N ASP A 303 36.28 -20.12 25.10
CA ASP A 303 35.93 -21.14 26.11
C ASP A 303 36.74 -22.45 26.00
N ASP A 304 37.94 -22.45 25.39
CA ASP A 304 38.78 -23.65 25.23
C ASP A 304 39.47 -24.12 26.54
N GLY A 305 39.51 -23.25 27.55
CA GLY A 305 40.11 -23.50 28.86
C GLY A 305 41.64 -23.50 28.87
N VAL A 306 42.29 -22.98 27.83
CA VAL A 306 43.74 -22.92 27.66
C VAL A 306 44.17 -21.45 27.65
N ASP A 307 45.00 -21.07 28.62
CA ASP A 307 45.69 -19.77 28.66
C ASP A 307 46.69 -19.67 27.49
N ASN A 308 46.27 -19.00 26.42
CA ASN A 308 46.90 -19.04 25.11
C ASN A 308 47.98 -17.97 24.93
N ASP A 309 47.85 -16.83 25.61
CA ASP A 309 48.82 -15.74 25.61
C ASP A 309 49.77 -15.74 26.82
N GLY A 310 49.46 -16.54 27.85
CA GLY A 310 50.29 -16.77 29.02
C GLY A 310 50.15 -15.71 30.11
N ASP A 311 49.07 -14.93 30.13
CA ASP A 311 48.82 -13.92 31.15
C ASP A 311 48.25 -14.47 32.47
N GLY A 312 47.82 -15.74 32.45
CA GLY A 312 47.32 -16.48 33.60
C GLY A 312 45.80 -16.57 33.68
N TYR A 313 45.08 -15.97 32.73
CA TYR A 313 43.66 -16.14 32.49
C TYR A 313 43.47 -16.99 31.23
N SER A 314 42.30 -17.59 31.11
CA SER A 314 41.85 -18.27 29.89
C SER A 314 40.42 -17.81 29.69
N GLY A 315 39.80 -17.92 28.52
CA GLY A 315 38.45 -17.35 28.41
C GLY A 315 37.40 -18.10 29.25
N SER A 316 37.63 -19.36 29.62
CA SER A 316 36.84 -20.07 30.66
C SER A 316 36.93 -19.43 32.07
N GLN A 317 37.94 -18.58 32.29
CA GLN A 317 38.20 -17.82 33.52
C GLN A 317 37.82 -16.33 33.37
N GLY A 318 37.16 -15.97 32.28
CA GLY A 318 36.65 -14.62 32.00
C GLY A 318 37.53 -13.78 31.08
N ASP A 319 38.57 -14.37 30.48
CA ASP A 319 39.35 -13.70 29.44
C ASP A 319 38.52 -13.48 28.17
N CYS A 320 38.50 -12.25 27.69
CA CYS A 320 37.73 -11.81 26.55
C CYS A 320 38.59 -11.72 25.27
N ASP A 321 39.91 -11.87 25.36
CA ASP A 321 40.83 -12.06 24.23
C ASP A 321 42.06 -12.87 24.69
N ASP A 322 41.88 -14.19 24.82
CA ASP A 322 42.90 -15.18 25.27
C ASP A 322 44.15 -15.24 24.37
N ALA A 323 44.18 -14.47 23.27
CA ALA A 323 45.34 -14.33 22.40
C ALA A 323 46.16 -13.06 22.67
N ASN A 324 45.72 -12.22 23.61
CA ASN A 324 46.24 -10.88 23.84
C ASN A 324 46.52 -10.60 25.33
N PRO A 325 47.79 -10.66 25.77
CA PRO A 325 48.16 -10.72 27.20
C PRO A 325 48.02 -9.38 27.96
N ILE A 326 47.38 -8.40 27.33
CA ILE A 326 46.98 -7.13 27.96
C ILE A 326 45.47 -7.04 28.18
N VAL A 327 44.71 -7.99 27.63
CA VAL A 327 43.25 -8.09 27.72
C VAL A 327 42.93 -9.23 28.66
N HIS A 328 42.46 -8.93 29.88
CA HIS A 328 42.10 -9.94 30.86
C HIS A 328 41.31 -9.36 32.04
N PRO A 329 40.56 -10.18 32.79
CA PRO A 329 39.84 -9.74 33.98
C PRO A 329 40.69 -8.91 34.96
N GLY A 330 40.34 -7.64 35.11
CA GLY A 330 41.02 -6.70 36.00
C GLY A 330 42.34 -6.14 35.48
N ALA A 331 42.55 -6.15 34.15
CA ALA A 331 43.47 -5.23 33.49
C ALA A 331 43.05 -3.77 33.74
N GLY A 332 43.80 -2.81 33.19
CA GLY A 332 43.44 -1.40 33.30
C GLY A 332 43.16 -0.81 31.94
N GLU A 333 41.96 -0.27 31.78
CA GLU A 333 41.47 0.27 30.51
C GLU A 333 42.39 1.28 29.87
N ILE A 334 42.80 0.95 28.65
CA ILE A 334 43.58 1.83 27.79
C ILE A 334 42.60 2.57 26.90
N LEU A 335 42.21 3.76 27.38
CA LEU A 335 41.18 4.52 26.70
C LEU A 335 41.42 4.74 25.20
N ASP A 336 40.33 4.65 24.44
CA ASP A 336 40.22 4.89 23.00
C ASP A 336 41.03 3.90 22.13
N ASN A 337 41.25 2.67 22.60
CA ASN A 337 41.93 1.62 21.81
C ASN A 337 40.95 0.69 21.07
N GLY A 338 39.65 0.73 21.40
CA GLY A 338 38.60 -0.08 20.79
C GLY A 338 38.59 -1.53 21.29
N ILE A 339 39.15 -1.79 22.47
CA ILE A 339 39.31 -3.10 23.09
C ILE A 339 38.82 -2.99 24.54
N ASP A 340 37.94 -3.91 24.96
CA ASP A 340 37.61 -4.12 26.38
C ASP A 340 38.80 -4.82 27.04
N ASP A 341 39.76 -4.05 27.53
CA ASP A 341 41.03 -4.54 28.08
C ASP A 341 40.81 -5.30 29.40
N ASP A 342 39.88 -4.88 30.26
CA ASP A 342 39.67 -5.53 31.56
C ASP A 342 38.54 -6.57 31.59
N CYS A 343 38.00 -6.89 30.42
CA CYS A 343 36.92 -7.86 30.21
C CYS A 343 35.70 -7.54 31.08
N ASN A 344 35.44 -6.26 31.24
CA ASN A 344 34.31 -5.75 31.96
C ASN A 344 33.70 -4.61 31.15
N ILE A 345 32.63 -4.94 30.44
CA ILE A 345 31.81 -3.99 29.67
C ILE A 345 31.30 -2.77 30.48
N ALA A 346 31.35 -2.81 31.82
CA ALA A 346 31.00 -1.65 32.65
C ALA A 346 32.15 -0.65 32.84
N THR A 347 33.36 -0.99 32.39
CA THR A 347 34.54 -0.12 32.40
C THR A 347 34.64 0.60 31.05
N PRO A 348 34.53 1.94 31.03
CA PRO A 348 34.55 2.73 29.80
C PRO A 348 35.88 2.62 29.04
N ASP A 349 35.87 2.14 27.79
CA ASP A 349 37.02 2.20 26.87
C ASP A 349 37.13 3.59 26.24
N SER A 350 36.04 4.25 25.88
CA SER A 350 36.12 5.63 25.37
C SER A 350 35.70 6.67 26.39
N SER A 351 36.17 7.89 26.20
CA SER A 351 35.60 9.07 26.88
C SER A 351 34.12 9.31 26.54
N GLN A 352 33.58 8.62 25.53
CA GLN A 352 32.16 8.62 25.12
C GLN A 352 31.35 7.49 25.79
N ASP A 353 32.00 6.62 26.57
CA ASP A 353 31.36 5.60 27.41
C ASP A 353 31.19 6.07 28.87
N ILE A 354 31.59 7.32 29.15
CA ILE A 354 31.40 7.97 30.43
C ILE A 354 30.13 8.82 30.33
N ASP A 355 29.09 8.43 31.07
CA ASP A 355 27.90 9.25 31.32
C ASP A 355 28.32 10.53 32.09
N SER A 356 28.62 11.59 31.35
CA SER A 356 29.26 12.78 31.92
C SER A 356 28.30 13.67 32.71
N ASP A 357 26.99 13.57 32.46
CA ASP A 357 25.96 14.37 33.12
C ASP A 357 25.05 13.59 34.09
N GLY A 358 25.12 12.26 34.07
CA GLY A 358 24.49 11.35 35.02
C GLY A 358 23.05 10.99 34.68
N ASP A 359 22.62 11.08 33.43
CA ASP A 359 21.26 10.78 33.00
C ASP A 359 21.01 9.30 32.64
N GLY A 360 22.09 8.52 32.55
CA GLY A 360 22.06 7.09 32.26
C GLY A 360 22.26 6.72 30.80
N PHE A 361 22.53 7.69 29.92
CA PHE A 361 22.98 7.49 28.54
C PHE A 361 24.42 7.99 28.39
N THR A 362 25.14 7.41 27.43
CA THR A 362 26.49 7.86 27.06
C THR A 362 26.52 8.26 25.60
N GLY A 363 27.53 9.03 25.18
CA GLY A 363 27.73 9.37 23.77
C GLY A 363 27.71 8.17 22.80
N ASN A 364 28.20 6.99 23.22
CA ASN A 364 28.13 5.76 22.43
C ASN A 364 26.75 5.07 22.46
N GLN A 365 25.93 5.35 23.48
CA GLN A 365 24.55 4.89 23.58
C GLN A 365 23.55 5.80 22.86
N GLY A 366 24.06 6.76 22.08
CA GLY A 366 23.25 7.65 21.26
C GLY A 366 22.95 9.01 21.91
N ASP A 367 23.62 9.35 23.02
CA ASP A 367 23.53 10.69 23.59
C ASP A 367 24.23 11.72 22.69
N CYS A 368 23.43 12.65 22.16
CA CYS A 368 23.85 13.69 21.24
C CYS A 368 24.41 14.94 21.97
N ASP A 369 24.20 15.08 23.27
CA ASP A 369 24.83 16.09 24.12
C ASP A 369 25.05 15.56 25.55
N ASP A 370 26.03 14.65 25.69
CA ASP A 370 26.50 13.97 26.93
C ASP A 370 26.89 14.91 28.10
N GLY A 371 26.83 16.24 27.90
CA GLY A 371 27.00 17.24 28.94
C GLY A 371 25.70 17.84 29.47
N ASN A 372 24.54 17.41 28.96
CA ASN A 372 23.22 17.94 29.26
C ASN A 372 22.19 16.84 29.54
N PRO A 373 21.79 16.63 30.81
CA PRO A 373 20.98 15.47 31.23
C PRO A 373 19.50 15.55 30.83
N ASN A 374 19.15 16.50 29.95
CA ASN A 374 17.82 16.64 29.34
C ASN A 374 17.84 16.37 27.84
N VAL A 375 18.99 16.03 27.26
CA VAL A 375 19.18 15.72 25.84
C VAL A 375 19.73 14.31 25.78
N ASN A 376 18.90 13.32 25.48
CA ASN A 376 19.28 11.91 25.38
C ASN A 376 18.17 11.09 24.70
N PRO A 377 18.46 9.89 24.16
CA PRO A 377 17.47 9.04 23.49
C PRO A 377 16.26 8.60 24.33
N GLY A 378 16.33 8.78 25.66
CA GLY A 378 15.27 8.38 26.60
C GLY A 378 14.25 9.47 26.90
N VAL A 379 14.49 10.71 26.50
CA VAL A 379 13.54 11.82 26.65
C VAL A 379 12.65 11.93 25.40
N ALA A 380 11.62 12.79 25.50
CA ALA A 380 10.76 13.10 24.37
C ALA A 380 11.11 14.50 23.88
N GLU A 381 11.12 14.68 22.55
CA GLU A 381 11.38 15.97 21.92
C GLU A 381 10.54 17.10 22.51
N ILE A 382 11.19 18.18 22.96
CA ILE A 382 10.51 19.37 23.49
C ILE A 382 10.48 20.41 22.40
N LEU A 383 9.31 20.51 21.77
CA LEU A 383 9.10 21.40 20.63
C LEU A 383 9.54 22.86 20.88
N ASP A 384 10.16 23.44 19.85
CA ASP A 384 10.57 24.83 19.70
C ASP A 384 11.65 25.29 20.68
N ASN A 385 12.49 24.36 21.15
CA ASN A 385 13.61 24.69 22.06
C ASN A 385 14.96 24.81 21.33
N GLY A 386 15.06 24.36 20.07
CA GLY A 386 16.25 24.48 19.24
C GLY A 386 17.34 23.46 19.56
N LEU A 387 17.01 22.42 20.33
CA LEU A 387 17.83 21.25 20.62
C LEU A 387 17.18 20.03 19.94
N ASP A 388 17.94 18.97 19.78
CA ASP A 388 17.44 17.65 19.40
C ASP A 388 17.40 16.86 20.71
N ASP A 389 16.34 17.02 21.49
CA ASP A 389 16.30 16.52 22.87
C ASP A 389 16.30 14.98 22.92
N ASP A 390 15.59 14.31 22.02
CA ASP A 390 15.53 12.85 21.97
C ASP A 390 16.56 12.20 21.04
N CYS A 391 17.54 12.99 20.58
CA CYS A 391 18.68 12.58 19.77
C CYS A 391 18.26 11.81 18.50
N ASN A 392 17.12 12.18 17.94
CA ASN A 392 16.57 11.63 16.74
C ASN A 392 16.24 12.76 15.77
N LEU A 393 17.13 13.03 14.83
CA LEU A 393 16.89 14.04 13.78
C LEU A 393 15.61 13.84 12.93
N ALA A 394 14.89 12.72 13.08
CA ALA A 394 13.59 12.50 12.46
C ALA A 394 12.39 12.90 13.35
N THR A 395 12.59 13.16 14.65
CA THR A 395 11.58 13.81 15.50
C THR A 395 11.60 15.32 15.20
N PRO A 396 10.44 15.90 14.88
CA PRO A 396 10.34 17.34 14.65
C PRO A 396 10.64 18.15 15.92
N ASP A 397 11.65 19.02 15.91
CA ASP A 397 11.87 20.04 16.97
C ASP A 397 10.86 21.18 16.80
N SER A 398 10.53 21.60 15.58
CA SER A 398 9.51 22.63 15.43
C SER A 398 8.09 22.06 15.37
N SER A 399 7.16 22.73 16.05
CA SER A 399 5.73 22.48 15.82
C SER A 399 5.31 22.70 14.35
N SER A 400 6.10 23.46 13.58
CA SER A 400 5.96 23.72 12.14
C SER A 400 6.57 22.63 11.22
N ASP A 401 7.23 21.62 11.79
CA ASP A 401 7.79 20.46 11.08
C ASP A 401 6.90 19.20 11.20
N ILE A 402 5.82 19.29 11.97
CA ILE A 402 4.80 18.24 12.10
C ILE A 402 3.72 18.51 11.06
N ASP A 403 3.51 17.56 10.16
CA ASP A 403 2.36 17.52 9.24
C ASP A 403 1.09 17.13 10.05
N ASN A 404 0.37 18.13 10.58
CA ASN A 404 -0.73 17.88 11.52
C ASN A 404 -1.97 17.27 10.86
N ASP A 405 -2.16 17.43 9.56
CA ASP A 405 -3.30 16.91 8.82
C ASP A 405 -3.00 15.72 7.89
N SER A 406 -1.71 15.38 7.76
CA SER A 406 -1.18 14.25 6.99
C SER A 406 -1.35 14.36 5.47
N ASP A 407 -1.30 15.56 4.91
CA ASP A 407 -1.37 15.79 3.46
C ASP A 407 -0.02 15.71 2.73
N GLY A 408 1.08 15.67 3.49
CA GLY A 408 2.44 15.56 3.01
C GLY A 408 3.19 16.89 2.89
N PHE A 409 2.62 18.01 3.32
CA PHE A 409 3.26 19.30 3.48
C PHE A 409 3.31 19.69 4.97
N THR A 410 4.19 20.61 5.32
CA THR A 410 4.24 21.19 6.67
C THR A 410 4.25 22.71 6.58
N GLU A 411 3.96 23.42 7.67
CA GLU A 411 4.06 24.89 7.72
C GLU A 411 5.43 25.39 7.19
N ASN A 412 6.53 24.71 7.51
CA ASN A 412 7.88 25.05 6.99
C ASN A 412 8.09 24.73 5.50
N GLN A 413 7.28 23.83 4.93
CA GLN A 413 7.30 23.49 3.50
C GLN A 413 6.37 24.39 2.68
N GLY A 414 5.71 25.36 3.32
CA GLY A 414 4.85 26.35 2.67
C GLY A 414 3.36 26.08 2.84
N ASP A 415 2.98 25.16 3.72
CA ASP A 415 1.59 24.99 4.12
C ASP A 415 1.09 26.23 4.89
N CYS A 416 -0.03 26.78 4.44
CA CYS A 416 -0.64 27.97 5.02
C CYS A 416 -1.74 27.65 6.04
N ASP A 417 -2.25 26.41 6.09
CA ASP A 417 -3.13 25.89 7.14
C ASP A 417 -2.90 24.39 7.35
N ASP A 418 -1.82 24.07 8.06
CA ASP A 418 -1.32 22.72 8.38
C ASP A 418 -2.30 21.82 9.17
N ALA A 419 -3.51 22.32 9.47
CA ALA A 419 -4.59 21.57 10.11
C ALA A 419 -5.70 21.15 9.14
N ASP A 420 -5.63 21.54 7.85
CA ASP A 420 -6.60 21.23 6.82
C ASP A 420 -5.92 20.68 5.55
N PRO A 421 -6.07 19.37 5.25
CA PRO A 421 -5.33 18.71 4.17
C PRO A 421 -5.80 19.13 2.75
N ALA A 422 -6.78 20.03 2.68
CA ALA A 422 -7.23 20.67 1.45
C ALA A 422 -6.49 21.99 1.15
N ILE A 423 -5.68 22.50 2.09
CA ILE A 423 -4.99 23.77 2.00
C ILE A 423 -3.48 23.49 2.05
N ASN A 424 -2.82 23.43 0.89
CA ASN A 424 -1.37 23.19 0.80
C ASN A 424 -0.82 23.62 -0.56
N PRO A 425 0.51 23.80 -0.72
CA PRO A 425 1.15 24.18 -1.98
C PRO A 425 0.85 23.32 -3.21
N GLY A 426 0.33 22.10 -3.02
CA GLY A 426 -0.05 21.16 -4.08
C GLY A 426 -1.55 21.11 -4.38
N ALA A 427 -2.38 21.79 -3.60
CA ALA A 427 -3.82 21.79 -3.74
C ALA A 427 -4.26 22.54 -5.01
N ALA A 428 -5.47 22.21 -5.48
CA ALA A 428 -6.13 22.98 -6.52
C ALA A 428 -7.08 23.96 -5.85
N GLU A 429 -7.16 25.18 -6.37
CA GLU A 429 -8.11 26.19 -5.89
C GLU A 429 -9.55 25.71 -5.99
N VAL A 430 -10.32 26.08 -4.97
CA VAL A 430 -11.76 25.93 -4.88
C VAL A 430 -12.33 27.32 -4.59
N PHE A 431 -13.49 27.66 -5.16
CA PHE A 431 -14.12 28.96 -4.91
C PHE A 431 -14.75 29.02 -3.51
N ASP A 432 -13.93 29.16 -2.48
CA ASP A 432 -14.34 29.18 -1.08
C ASP A 432 -13.81 30.41 -0.31
N GLY A 433 -13.05 31.28 -0.97
CA GLY A 433 -12.44 32.47 -0.37
C GLY A 433 -11.19 32.17 0.45
N VAL A 434 -10.64 30.96 0.32
CA VAL A 434 -9.38 30.51 0.91
C VAL A 434 -8.33 30.36 -0.20
N ASP A 435 -7.08 30.67 0.14
CA ASP A 435 -5.93 30.37 -0.72
C ASP A 435 -5.59 28.88 -0.53
N ASN A 436 -6.25 27.98 -1.28
CA ASN A 436 -6.09 26.55 -1.04
C ASN A 436 -4.68 26.10 -1.44
N ASN A 437 -4.06 26.73 -2.43
CA ASN A 437 -2.75 26.33 -2.95
C ASN A 437 -1.56 27.11 -2.35
N CYS A 438 -1.82 27.97 -1.36
CA CYS A 438 -0.84 28.78 -0.66
C CYS A 438 0.09 29.61 -1.57
N ASP A 439 -0.37 30.04 -2.76
CA ASP A 439 0.42 30.84 -3.69
C ASP A 439 0.33 32.36 -3.43
N GLY A 440 -0.51 32.77 -2.48
CA GLY A 440 -0.76 34.14 -2.07
C GLY A 440 -1.86 34.84 -2.87
N GLN A 441 -2.56 34.13 -3.75
CA GLN A 441 -3.79 34.54 -4.40
C GLN A 441 -4.96 33.79 -3.78
N THR A 442 -6.18 34.21 -4.07
CA THR A 442 -7.38 33.58 -3.51
C THR A 442 -8.34 33.37 -4.66
N ASP A 443 -8.80 32.14 -4.82
CA ASP A 443 -9.74 31.72 -5.84
C ASP A 443 -9.29 32.08 -7.27
N GLU A 444 -7.99 32.00 -7.59
CA GLU A 444 -7.55 32.38 -8.93
C GLU A 444 -8.06 31.42 -10.00
N GLY A 445 -8.56 31.99 -11.10
CA GLY A 445 -9.16 31.22 -12.20
C GLY A 445 -10.67 31.14 -12.14
N PHE A 446 -11.31 31.54 -11.03
CA PHE A 446 -12.75 31.72 -10.93
C PHE A 446 -13.11 33.19 -11.20
N THR A 447 -14.20 33.43 -11.95
CA THR A 447 -14.72 34.78 -12.20
C THR A 447 -16.20 34.78 -11.88
N ASP A 448 -16.60 35.54 -10.87
CA ASP A 448 -18.00 35.86 -10.55
C ASP A 448 -18.40 37.10 -11.35
N ALA A 449 -19.11 36.92 -12.46
CA ALA A 449 -19.35 38.02 -13.40
C ALA A 449 -20.50 38.95 -12.99
N ASP A 450 -21.41 38.50 -12.11
CA ASP A 450 -22.55 39.28 -11.64
C ASP A 450 -22.50 39.71 -10.17
N GLY A 451 -21.55 39.17 -9.41
CA GLY A 451 -21.23 39.55 -8.04
C GLY A 451 -22.12 38.89 -6.97
N ASP A 452 -22.76 37.76 -7.25
CA ASP A 452 -23.64 37.07 -6.31
C ASP A 452 -22.94 36.07 -5.38
N GLY A 453 -21.65 35.81 -5.61
CA GLY A 453 -20.83 34.89 -4.82
C GLY A 453 -20.89 33.44 -5.28
N PHE A 454 -21.43 33.15 -6.47
CA PHE A 454 -21.29 31.89 -7.18
C PHE A 454 -20.53 32.12 -8.50
N THR A 455 -20.00 31.06 -9.10
CA THR A 455 -19.29 31.17 -10.39
C THR A 455 -19.72 30.05 -11.32
N LEU A 456 -19.60 30.23 -12.63
CA LEU A 456 -20.06 29.24 -13.62
C LEU A 456 -19.48 27.83 -13.40
N GLU A 457 -18.26 27.74 -12.86
CA GLU A 457 -17.62 26.46 -12.51
C GLU A 457 -18.06 25.88 -11.15
N VAL A 458 -18.64 26.69 -10.26
CA VAL A 458 -19.05 26.33 -8.89
C VAL A 458 -20.52 26.71 -8.67
N ASP A 459 -21.39 25.78 -9.08
CA ASP A 459 -22.82 25.77 -8.77
C ASP A 459 -23.65 27.00 -9.20
N ASP A 460 -23.15 27.76 -10.18
CA ASP A 460 -23.88 28.78 -10.94
C ASP A 460 -24.16 28.27 -12.36
N CYS A 461 -25.42 28.31 -12.79
CA CYS A 461 -25.84 27.91 -14.13
C CYS A 461 -26.06 29.10 -15.10
N ASP A 462 -26.00 30.34 -14.62
CA ASP A 462 -25.96 31.59 -15.38
C ASP A 462 -25.24 32.72 -14.61
N ASP A 463 -23.91 32.71 -14.69
CA ASP A 463 -22.94 33.67 -14.10
C ASP A 463 -23.06 35.12 -14.62
N THR A 464 -24.19 35.47 -15.23
CA THR A 464 -24.54 36.84 -15.61
C THR A 464 -25.82 37.33 -14.94
N ASN A 465 -26.47 36.49 -14.13
CA ASN A 465 -27.72 36.78 -13.45
C ASN A 465 -27.65 36.40 -11.95
N PRO A 466 -27.61 37.40 -11.04
CA PRO A 466 -27.34 37.19 -9.61
C PRO A 466 -28.52 36.55 -8.83
N ASN A 467 -29.50 36.00 -9.55
CA ASN A 467 -30.66 35.30 -8.99
C ASN A 467 -30.73 33.84 -9.48
N VAL A 468 -29.70 33.33 -10.14
CA VAL A 468 -29.66 31.99 -10.73
C VAL A 468 -28.42 31.27 -10.24
N ASN A 469 -28.54 30.59 -9.11
CA ASN A 469 -27.45 29.83 -8.50
C ASN A 469 -28.00 28.79 -7.53
N SER A 470 -27.20 27.80 -7.17
CA SER A 470 -27.62 26.72 -6.25
C SER A 470 -28.05 27.16 -4.85
N GLY A 471 -27.74 28.39 -4.43
CA GLY A 471 -28.18 28.98 -3.17
C GLY A 471 -29.59 29.55 -3.21
N MET A 472 -30.17 29.73 -4.41
CA MET A 472 -31.52 30.21 -4.60
C MET A 472 -32.53 29.08 -4.39
N ALA A 473 -33.79 29.45 -4.16
CA ALA A 473 -34.88 28.49 -4.12
C ALA A 473 -35.60 28.54 -5.46
N GLU A 474 -35.86 27.38 -6.05
CA GLU A 474 -36.59 27.29 -7.32
C GLU A 474 -37.89 28.08 -7.27
N ILE A 475 -38.01 29.10 -8.12
CA ILE A 475 -39.23 29.87 -8.30
C ILE A 475 -39.99 29.22 -9.44
N ALA A 476 -40.75 28.19 -9.07
CA ALA A 476 -41.58 27.46 -10.02
C ALA A 476 -42.37 28.41 -10.94
N ASP A 477 -42.44 28.00 -12.20
CA ASP A 477 -43.23 28.54 -13.29
C ASP A 477 -42.68 29.87 -13.87
N ASN A 478 -41.38 30.18 -13.67
CA ASN A 478 -40.71 31.41 -14.16
C ASN A 478 -39.85 31.21 -15.43
N GLY A 479 -39.62 29.97 -15.85
CA GLY A 479 -38.86 29.63 -17.07
C GLY A 479 -37.34 29.57 -16.89
N ILE A 480 -36.84 29.66 -15.66
CA ILE A 480 -35.43 29.65 -15.27
C ILE A 480 -35.24 28.53 -14.26
N ASP A 481 -34.11 27.81 -14.32
CA ASP A 481 -33.69 26.86 -13.29
C ASP A 481 -32.96 27.69 -12.22
N ASP A 482 -33.72 28.33 -11.32
CA ASP A 482 -33.17 29.33 -10.40
C ASP A 482 -32.21 28.71 -9.39
N ASP A 483 -32.48 27.47 -8.97
CA ASP A 483 -31.66 26.73 -8.01
C ASP A 483 -30.64 25.78 -8.66
N CYS A 484 -30.45 25.89 -9.98
CA CYS A 484 -29.52 25.11 -10.78
C CYS A 484 -29.60 23.59 -10.53
N ASN A 485 -30.77 23.12 -10.13
CA ASN A 485 -31.01 21.74 -9.74
C ASN A 485 -32.08 21.11 -10.65
N PRO A 486 -31.67 20.22 -11.57
CA PRO A 486 -32.59 19.54 -12.48
C PRO A 486 -33.64 18.65 -11.80
N ALA A 487 -33.49 18.37 -10.49
CA ALA A 487 -34.43 17.58 -9.70
C ALA A 487 -35.52 18.41 -9.02
N THR A 488 -35.45 19.75 -9.07
CA THR A 488 -36.48 20.72 -8.68
C THR A 488 -36.99 21.38 -9.96
N PRO A 489 -37.86 20.70 -10.75
CA PRO A 489 -38.29 21.26 -12.01
C PRO A 489 -39.10 22.53 -11.76
N ASP A 490 -38.83 23.56 -12.57
CA ASP A 490 -39.59 24.82 -12.78
C ASP A 490 -41.10 24.61 -13.07
N SER A 491 -41.63 23.40 -12.97
CA SER A 491 -43.06 23.12 -13.15
C SER A 491 -43.66 22.61 -11.85
N SER A 492 -44.54 23.41 -11.24
CA SER A 492 -45.39 22.92 -10.16
C SER A 492 -46.26 21.79 -10.74
N GLY A 493 -46.26 20.57 -10.17
CA GLY A 493 -46.77 19.34 -10.83
C GLY A 493 -48.20 19.34 -11.42
N GLY A 494 -48.98 20.42 -11.31
CA GLY A 494 -50.18 20.69 -12.13
C GLY A 494 -49.86 21.00 -13.60
N ASP A 495 -48.72 21.61 -13.89
CA ASP A 495 -48.26 21.94 -15.24
C ASP A 495 -48.01 20.72 -16.09
N GLN A 496 -47.38 19.69 -15.52
CA GLN A 496 -47.16 18.44 -16.23
C GLN A 496 -48.49 17.79 -16.64
N ALA A 497 -49.53 17.91 -15.82
CA ALA A 497 -50.86 17.43 -16.19
C ALA A 497 -51.45 18.23 -17.36
N LEU A 498 -51.30 19.57 -17.37
CA LEU A 498 -51.76 20.43 -18.46
C LEU A 498 -50.96 20.22 -19.75
N ILE A 499 -49.65 20.00 -19.63
CA ILE A 499 -48.74 19.62 -20.74
C ILE A 499 -49.15 18.25 -21.31
N ASP A 500 -49.51 17.28 -20.46
CA ASP A 500 -50.02 15.98 -20.90
C ASP A 500 -51.35 16.11 -21.66
N LEU A 501 -52.25 17.00 -21.22
CA LEU A 501 -53.48 17.34 -21.94
C LEU A 501 -53.18 17.98 -23.32
N LEU A 502 -52.26 18.95 -23.37
CA LEU A 502 -51.79 19.58 -24.62
C LEU A 502 -51.16 18.54 -25.57
N ASN A 503 -50.55 17.49 -25.02
CA ASN A 503 -50.00 16.34 -25.74
C ASN A 503 -51.04 15.26 -26.12
N GLN A 504 -52.34 15.57 -26.00
CA GLN A 504 -53.47 14.70 -26.36
C GLN A 504 -53.57 13.41 -25.53
N LYS A 505 -53.22 13.47 -24.24
CA LYS A 505 -53.40 12.36 -23.31
C LYS A 505 -54.25 12.79 -22.12
N PRO A 506 -55.59 12.57 -22.14
CA PRO A 506 -56.42 12.01 -23.22
C PRO A 506 -56.69 13.00 -24.36
N ALA A 507 -57.11 12.50 -25.53
CA ALA A 507 -57.47 13.37 -26.66
C ALA A 507 -58.77 14.15 -26.37
N LEU A 508 -58.68 15.49 -26.34
CA LEU A 508 -59.79 16.42 -26.14
C LEU A 508 -60.07 17.21 -27.43
N ASN A 509 -61.31 17.71 -27.57
CA ASN A 509 -61.64 18.67 -28.63
C ASN A 509 -61.22 20.10 -28.24
N SER A 510 -61.18 21.03 -29.20
CA SER A 510 -60.76 22.43 -29.00
C SER A 510 -61.45 23.11 -27.80
N SER A 511 -62.78 22.91 -27.67
CA SER A 511 -63.59 23.54 -26.64
C SER A 511 -63.30 23.02 -25.23
N ASP A 512 -63.11 21.70 -25.09
CA ASP A 512 -62.81 21.07 -23.80
C ASP A 512 -61.37 21.38 -23.37
N LEU A 513 -60.43 21.39 -24.31
CA LEU A 513 -59.04 21.76 -24.05
C LEU A 513 -58.92 23.24 -23.64
N LYS A 514 -59.61 24.14 -24.35
CA LYS A 514 -59.74 25.55 -23.94
C LYS A 514 -60.30 25.69 -22.53
N SER A 515 -61.38 24.97 -22.21
CA SER A 515 -62.03 25.09 -20.90
C SER A 515 -61.10 24.62 -19.79
N ALA A 516 -60.39 23.50 -19.99
CA ALA A 516 -59.41 23.00 -19.03
C ALA A 516 -58.25 23.98 -18.80
N LEU A 517 -57.74 24.60 -19.87
CA LEU A 517 -56.67 25.60 -19.78
C LEU A 517 -57.14 26.89 -19.11
N LEU A 518 -58.36 27.36 -19.39
CA LEU A 518 -58.92 28.55 -18.76
C LEU A 518 -59.31 28.33 -17.29
N ASP A 519 -59.79 27.14 -16.94
CA ASP A 519 -60.07 26.80 -15.54
C ASP A 519 -58.79 26.72 -14.70
N ALA A 520 -57.65 26.46 -15.35
CA ALA A 520 -56.33 26.44 -14.74
C ALA A 520 -55.57 27.78 -14.84
N SER A 521 -56.15 28.81 -15.49
CA SER A 521 -55.52 30.13 -15.58
C SER A 521 -55.44 30.83 -14.21
N PRO A 522 -54.33 31.54 -13.88
CA PRO A 522 -53.18 31.81 -14.74
C PRO A 522 -52.27 30.59 -14.92
N LEU A 523 -51.89 30.33 -16.18
CA LEU A 523 -50.98 29.28 -16.61
C LEU A 523 -49.54 29.78 -16.51
N SER A 524 -48.62 28.87 -16.24
CA SER A 524 -47.19 29.13 -16.29
C SER A 524 -46.70 29.45 -17.71
N ASP A 525 -45.53 30.08 -17.78
CA ASP A 525 -44.81 30.28 -19.02
C ASP A 525 -44.42 28.94 -19.67
N ALA A 526 -44.15 27.89 -18.89
CA ALA A 526 -43.87 26.56 -19.39
C ALA A 526 -45.06 25.95 -20.15
N VAL A 527 -46.27 26.02 -19.58
CA VAL A 527 -47.50 25.52 -20.23
C VAL A 527 -47.84 26.35 -21.47
N LEU A 528 -47.72 27.67 -21.40
CA LEU A 528 -47.97 28.57 -22.54
C LEU A 528 -46.92 28.38 -23.65
N THR A 529 -45.65 28.14 -23.31
CA THR A 529 -44.56 27.81 -24.24
C THR A 529 -44.86 26.51 -24.99
N VAL A 530 -45.29 25.46 -24.27
CA VAL A 530 -45.70 24.20 -24.90
C VAL A 530 -46.89 24.40 -25.82
N MET A 531 -47.88 25.20 -25.39
CA MET A 531 -49.06 25.56 -26.17
C MET A 531 -48.67 26.29 -27.47
N ILE A 532 -47.74 27.25 -27.43
CA ILE A 532 -47.23 27.95 -28.62
C ILE A 532 -46.51 26.96 -29.55
N ASN A 533 -45.66 26.10 -29.01
CA ASN A 533 -44.76 25.29 -29.81
C ASN A 533 -45.43 24.08 -30.47
N ARG A 534 -46.35 23.41 -29.79
CA ARG A 534 -46.94 22.14 -30.23
C ARG A 534 -48.06 22.27 -31.26
N ASN A 535 -48.52 23.48 -31.55
CA ASN A 535 -49.68 23.75 -32.42
C ASN A 535 -50.87 22.87 -32.00
N PRO A 536 -51.42 23.09 -30.78
CA PRO A 536 -52.47 22.26 -30.21
C PRO A 536 -53.66 22.19 -31.15
N SER A 537 -54.47 21.14 -31.03
CA SER A 537 -55.69 20.96 -31.83
C SER A 537 -56.80 21.93 -31.38
N MET A 538 -56.51 23.23 -31.44
CA MET A 538 -57.36 24.33 -31.03
C MET A 538 -57.59 25.29 -32.21
N ASP A 539 -58.79 25.85 -32.30
CA ASP A 539 -59.08 26.93 -33.23
C ASP A 539 -58.36 28.21 -32.81
N THR A 540 -57.97 29.08 -33.75
CA THR A 540 -57.21 30.31 -33.45
C THR A 540 -57.93 31.22 -32.45
N SER A 541 -59.27 31.24 -32.45
CA SER A 541 -60.08 31.98 -31.49
C SER A 541 -60.03 31.40 -30.07
N ASP A 542 -59.84 30.08 -29.95
CA ASP A 542 -59.69 29.42 -28.65
C ASP A 542 -58.28 29.62 -28.09
N VAL A 543 -57.26 29.59 -28.97
CA VAL A 543 -55.88 29.98 -28.64
C VAL A 543 -55.84 31.41 -28.10
N MET A 544 -56.47 32.36 -28.81
CA MET A 544 -56.61 33.75 -28.34
C MET A 544 -57.31 33.82 -26.98
N SER A 545 -58.37 33.04 -26.77
CA SER A 545 -59.11 33.05 -25.51
C SER A 545 -58.23 32.65 -24.33
N VAL A 546 -57.37 31.64 -24.50
CA VAL A 546 -56.43 31.20 -23.46
C VAL A 546 -55.41 32.30 -23.17
N PHE A 547 -54.80 32.94 -24.18
CA PHE A 547 -53.87 34.05 -23.93
C PHE A 547 -54.52 35.23 -23.20
N LEU A 548 -55.77 35.57 -23.54
CA LEU A 548 -56.51 36.62 -22.84
C LEU A 548 -56.84 36.25 -21.39
N GLY A 549 -57.02 34.96 -21.09
CA GLY A 549 -57.23 34.45 -19.73
C GLY A 549 -56.00 34.50 -18.84
N ASN A 550 -54.81 34.67 -19.42
CA ASN A 550 -53.52 34.65 -18.73
C ASN A 550 -52.83 36.04 -18.72
N ASN A 551 -53.61 37.11 -18.89
CA ASN A 551 -53.11 38.49 -18.82
C ASN A 551 -52.79 38.90 -17.36
N PRO A 552 -51.62 39.50 -17.05
CA PRO A 552 -50.56 39.87 -17.97
C PRO A 552 -49.64 38.72 -18.38
N LEU A 553 -49.31 38.67 -19.67
CA LEU A 553 -48.32 37.76 -20.25
C LEU A 553 -46.90 38.33 -20.08
N THR A 554 -45.92 37.45 -19.92
CA THR A 554 -44.51 37.82 -19.84
C THR A 554 -43.93 38.17 -21.21
N ASP A 555 -42.79 38.88 -21.21
CA ASP A 555 -42.05 39.19 -22.43
C ASP A 555 -41.62 37.92 -23.19
N ASN A 556 -41.22 36.86 -22.47
CA ASN A 556 -40.85 35.58 -23.06
C ASN A 556 -41.99 35.00 -23.90
N ILE A 557 -43.21 34.98 -23.35
CA ILE A 557 -44.39 34.49 -24.06
C ILE A 557 -44.70 35.35 -25.28
N PHE A 558 -44.61 36.69 -25.18
CA PHE A 558 -44.78 37.55 -26.35
C PHE A 558 -43.79 37.25 -27.46
N ILE A 559 -42.51 37.12 -27.13
CA ILE A 559 -41.44 36.82 -28.10
C ILE A 559 -41.70 35.49 -28.80
N GLN A 560 -42.08 34.46 -28.05
CA GLN A 560 -42.42 33.17 -28.62
C GLN A 560 -43.66 33.24 -29.53
N MET A 561 -44.70 33.97 -29.12
CA MET A 561 -45.91 34.19 -29.93
C MET A 561 -45.61 34.92 -31.25
N ILE A 562 -44.70 35.90 -31.22
CA ILE A 562 -44.24 36.68 -32.38
C ILE A 562 -43.46 35.79 -33.35
N ASN A 563 -42.59 34.93 -32.83
CA ASN A 563 -41.74 34.05 -33.63
C ASN A 563 -42.50 32.84 -34.21
N LYS A 564 -43.71 32.56 -33.72
CA LYS A 564 -44.52 31.44 -34.20
C LYS A 564 -45.41 31.84 -35.39
N ASN A 565 -45.03 31.39 -36.58
CA ASN A 565 -45.83 31.58 -37.80
C ASN A 565 -47.25 31.00 -37.67
N ASN A 566 -48.26 31.82 -37.99
CA ASN A 566 -49.67 31.44 -38.07
C ASN A 566 -50.29 30.93 -36.76
N LEU A 567 -49.81 31.35 -35.59
CA LEU A 567 -50.43 30.98 -34.30
C LEU A 567 -51.86 31.54 -34.19
N MET A 568 -52.07 32.79 -34.62
CA MET A 568 -53.36 33.47 -34.63
C MET A 568 -53.50 34.39 -35.85
N VAL A 569 -54.68 34.93 -36.09
CA VAL A 569 -54.90 35.95 -37.13
C VAL A 569 -54.54 37.35 -36.61
N SER A 570 -54.24 38.29 -37.52
CA SER A 570 -53.83 39.67 -37.20
C SER A 570 -54.70 40.36 -36.14
N SER A 571 -56.03 40.23 -36.24
CA SER A 571 -56.96 40.85 -35.30
C SER A 571 -56.84 40.30 -33.88
N ASP A 572 -56.45 39.03 -33.74
CA ASP A 572 -56.36 38.32 -32.47
C ASP A 572 -55.04 38.70 -31.78
N TYR A 573 -53.93 38.76 -32.52
CA TYR A 573 -52.67 39.32 -32.02
C TYR A 573 -52.88 40.74 -31.49
N LYS A 574 -53.49 41.62 -32.28
CA LYS A 574 -53.84 42.98 -31.83
C LYS A 574 -54.59 42.98 -30.50
N THR A 575 -55.57 42.09 -30.37
CA THR A 575 -56.43 42.02 -29.17
C THR A 575 -55.62 41.59 -27.95
N VAL A 576 -54.74 40.60 -28.10
CA VAL A 576 -53.85 40.16 -27.01
C VAL A 576 -52.86 41.25 -26.62
N PHE A 577 -52.14 41.84 -27.59
CA PHE A 577 -51.19 42.93 -27.31
C PHE A 577 -51.86 44.12 -26.60
N ASN A 578 -53.00 44.60 -27.11
CA ASN A 578 -53.70 45.72 -26.49
C ASN A 578 -54.22 45.42 -25.08
N SER A 579 -54.53 44.17 -24.78
CA SER A 579 -55.00 43.78 -23.45
C SER A 579 -53.89 43.80 -22.41
N ASN A 580 -52.61 43.74 -22.83
CA ASN A 580 -51.44 43.68 -21.97
C ASN A 580 -50.64 45.00 -21.92
N ILE A 581 -51.22 46.11 -22.39
CA ILE A 581 -50.57 47.42 -22.31
C ILE A 581 -50.52 47.89 -20.84
N PRO A 582 -49.38 48.42 -20.34
CA PRO A 582 -48.16 48.77 -21.09
C PRO A 582 -47.26 47.57 -21.43
N LEU A 583 -46.76 47.54 -22.67
CA LEU A 583 -45.80 46.55 -23.16
C LEU A 583 -44.36 47.03 -22.94
N SER A 584 -43.42 46.10 -22.72
CA SER A 584 -42.00 46.42 -22.60
C SER A 584 -41.40 46.90 -23.93
N GLU A 585 -40.27 47.60 -23.85
CA GLU A 585 -39.52 48.02 -25.04
C GLU A 585 -39.05 46.81 -25.86
N ASN A 586 -38.65 45.72 -25.20
CA ASN A 586 -38.23 44.49 -25.86
C ASN A 586 -39.38 43.83 -26.63
N THR A 587 -40.56 43.71 -26.01
CA THR A 587 -41.75 43.17 -26.67
C THR A 587 -42.19 44.03 -27.86
N LEU A 588 -42.17 45.35 -27.72
CA LEU A 588 -42.46 46.27 -28.82
C LEU A 588 -41.46 46.14 -29.97
N ASP A 589 -40.16 46.03 -29.67
CA ASP A 589 -39.09 45.87 -30.65
C ASP A 589 -39.26 44.59 -31.48
N GLN A 590 -39.50 43.47 -30.82
CA GLN A 590 -39.73 42.19 -31.48
C GLN A 590 -41.01 42.22 -32.33
N MET A 591 -42.07 42.88 -31.83
CA MET A 591 -43.33 43.00 -32.54
C MET A 591 -43.18 43.80 -33.85
N VAL A 592 -42.51 44.96 -33.82
CA VAL A 592 -42.37 45.83 -35.01
C VAL A 592 -41.45 45.23 -36.08
N ASN A 593 -40.47 44.42 -35.67
CA ASN A 593 -39.54 43.76 -36.58
C ASN A 593 -40.05 42.45 -37.17
N SER A 594 -41.18 41.92 -36.67
CA SER A 594 -41.74 40.66 -37.18
C SER A 594 -42.47 40.87 -38.52
N ALA A 595 -42.01 40.18 -39.56
CA ALA A 595 -42.60 40.30 -40.90
C ALA A 595 -43.94 39.54 -41.00
N ASN A 596 -45.02 40.28 -41.30
CA ASN A 596 -46.39 39.76 -41.51
C ASN A 596 -47.12 39.26 -40.24
N LEU A 597 -46.72 39.67 -39.04
CA LEU A 597 -47.45 39.33 -37.81
C LEU A 597 -48.88 39.93 -37.81
N MET A 598 -48.98 41.19 -38.22
CA MET A 598 -50.24 41.95 -38.28
C MET A 598 -50.34 42.78 -39.57
N ILE A 599 -51.55 43.22 -39.92
CA ILE A 599 -51.76 44.22 -40.99
C ILE A 599 -51.50 45.63 -40.46
N SER A 600 -51.21 46.58 -41.36
CA SER A 600 -50.90 47.98 -41.03
C SER A 600 -51.85 48.58 -39.99
N SER A 601 -53.17 48.41 -40.19
CA SER A 601 -54.18 48.99 -39.31
C SER A 601 -54.13 48.43 -37.89
N ASP A 602 -53.72 47.17 -37.73
CA ASP A 602 -53.65 46.47 -36.45
C ASP A 602 -52.36 46.81 -35.69
N TYR A 603 -51.22 46.91 -36.40
CA TYR A 603 -49.98 47.47 -35.82
C TYR A 603 -50.19 48.89 -35.29
N LYS A 604 -50.85 49.74 -36.08
CA LYS A 604 -51.18 51.11 -35.66
C LYS A 604 -52.02 51.13 -34.38
N ASP A 605 -53.03 50.26 -34.26
CA ASP A 605 -53.88 50.23 -33.06
C ASP A 605 -53.03 49.94 -31.80
N VAL A 606 -52.12 48.95 -31.85
CA VAL A 606 -51.24 48.60 -30.72
C VAL A 606 -50.25 49.73 -30.40
N LEU A 607 -49.61 50.29 -31.44
CA LEU A 607 -48.61 51.36 -31.26
C LEU A 607 -49.22 52.66 -30.71
N VAL A 608 -50.41 53.05 -31.17
CA VAL A 608 -51.13 54.22 -30.65
C VAL A 608 -51.53 54.01 -29.18
N ASN A 609 -52.01 52.83 -28.84
CA ASN A 609 -52.43 52.54 -27.46
C ASN A 609 -51.23 52.39 -26.51
N SER A 610 -50.04 52.07 -27.04
CA SER A 610 -48.79 51.97 -26.27
C SER A 610 -48.03 53.30 -26.17
N SER A 611 -48.57 54.39 -26.72
CA SER A 611 -47.96 55.71 -26.66
C SER A 611 -47.96 56.29 -25.23
N PRO A 612 -46.90 57.03 -24.82
CA PRO A 612 -45.73 57.41 -25.62
C PRO A 612 -44.75 56.23 -25.82
N LEU A 613 -44.27 56.06 -27.05
CA LEU A 613 -43.37 54.98 -27.42
C LEU A 613 -41.92 55.25 -26.96
N PRO A 614 -41.13 54.21 -26.64
CA PRO A 614 -39.70 54.35 -26.42
C PRO A 614 -38.98 54.95 -27.65
N PRO A 615 -37.92 55.76 -27.47
CA PRO A 615 -37.22 56.43 -28.57
C PRO A 615 -36.70 55.49 -29.67
N SER A 616 -36.27 54.29 -29.28
CA SER A 616 -35.82 53.22 -30.19
C SER A 616 -36.93 52.75 -31.13
N ILE A 617 -38.12 52.49 -30.59
CA ILE A 617 -39.31 52.06 -31.33
C ILE A 617 -39.80 53.19 -32.24
N LEU A 618 -39.84 54.43 -31.73
CA LEU A 618 -40.24 55.59 -32.53
C LEU A 618 -39.29 55.82 -33.72
N ALA A 619 -37.98 55.59 -33.55
CA ALA A 619 -37.02 55.68 -34.65
C ALA A 619 -37.29 54.62 -35.74
N GLN A 620 -37.64 53.40 -35.35
CA GLN A 620 -37.97 52.31 -36.28
C GLN A 620 -39.27 52.56 -37.04
N VAL A 621 -40.31 53.04 -36.35
CA VAL A 621 -41.59 53.43 -36.98
C VAL A 621 -41.36 54.53 -38.01
N ASN A 622 -40.55 55.54 -37.70
CA ASN A 622 -40.17 56.59 -38.65
C ASN A 622 -39.33 56.07 -39.84
N ALA A 623 -38.56 54.99 -39.63
CA ALA A 623 -37.80 54.31 -40.68
C ALA A 623 -38.65 53.36 -41.53
N GLY A 624 -39.96 53.21 -41.23
CA GLY A 624 -40.90 52.39 -41.98
C GLY A 624 -41.01 50.94 -41.50
N THR A 625 -40.65 50.66 -40.24
CA THR A 625 -40.75 49.35 -39.60
C THR A 625 -41.66 49.46 -38.35
N PRO A 626 -42.83 48.79 -38.29
CA PRO A 626 -43.37 47.84 -39.27
C PRO A 626 -43.89 48.58 -40.51
N PRO A 627 -44.18 47.88 -41.64
CA PRO A 627 -44.71 48.51 -42.84
C PRO A 627 -46.13 49.05 -42.61
N LEU A 628 -46.23 50.34 -42.28
CA LEU A 628 -47.49 51.06 -42.09
C LEU A 628 -47.89 51.83 -43.36
N ASP A 629 -49.18 51.79 -43.70
CA ASP A 629 -49.78 52.67 -44.69
C ASP A 629 -49.66 54.13 -44.23
N SER A 630 -49.60 55.08 -45.18
CA SER A 630 -49.31 56.49 -44.86
C SER A 630 -50.28 57.13 -43.86
N GLY A 631 -51.54 56.69 -43.84
CA GLY A 631 -52.55 57.18 -42.89
C GLY A 631 -52.38 56.59 -41.48
N ASP A 632 -51.94 55.33 -41.39
CA ASP A 632 -51.70 54.63 -40.14
C ASP A 632 -50.41 55.15 -39.47
N LEU A 633 -49.35 55.36 -40.25
CA LEU A 633 -48.12 56.00 -39.76
C LEU A 633 -48.39 57.37 -39.15
N GLN A 634 -49.19 58.20 -39.83
CA GLN A 634 -49.54 59.53 -39.32
C GLN A 634 -50.30 59.45 -38.00
N ALA A 635 -51.22 58.48 -37.85
CA ALA A 635 -51.96 58.30 -36.60
C ALA A 635 -51.06 57.89 -35.42
N VAL A 636 -50.02 57.08 -35.66
CA VAL A 636 -49.02 56.72 -34.62
C VAL A 636 -48.21 57.96 -34.22
N LEU A 637 -47.77 58.77 -35.19
CA LEU A 637 -47.00 59.99 -34.94
C LEU A 637 -47.81 61.08 -34.22
N ASP A 638 -49.10 61.21 -34.55
CA ASP A 638 -50.01 62.15 -33.88
C ASP A 638 -50.29 61.75 -32.42
N ALA A 639 -50.06 60.49 -32.05
CA ALA A 639 -50.24 59.96 -30.71
C ALA A 639 -48.97 60.02 -29.83
N GLN A 640 -47.82 60.42 -30.39
CA GLN A 640 -46.58 60.69 -29.64
C GLN A 640 -46.56 62.11 -29.09
#